data_AF-V2WT30-F1
#
_entry.id   AF-V2WT30-F1
#
_cell.length_a   1.000
_cell.length_b   1.000
_cell.length_c   1.000
_cell.angle_alpha   90.00
_cell.angle_beta   90.00
_cell.angle_gamma   90.00
#
_symmetry.space_group_name_H-M   'P 1'
#
loop_
_entity.id
_entity.type
_entity.pdbx_description
1 polymer ?
#
loop_
_entity_poly.entity_id
_entity_poly.type
_entity_poly.pdbx_seq_one_letter_code
_entity_poly.pdbx_strand_id
1 'polypeptide(L)'
;MHAFLNEAGTRFTSPSIAGLRLRQLGSPPSVIDISNPATQVQTVLKVLGYLAYQMQESNAQALKCIKHHWSSHIYPWVEFLIEKFVLTNEEPSTVEGLDFVNNTLNITSLILLYPVFCADKLSESRRLRHVSPKLRSRLVPEAWLKALEVQHITWPKWIGIMALVFSGEGVELSEEFPEIIGALGPVMMERIGTVAAQHIRYLSREFRDIPDIILEEVRTSLDLLAPLIKRSDVLLPFILHGGASALVHLLSALVAQVKVVELFSDNMTRTKHALNTANITLGIMIATFVGPETISPALEAGLLQTIFKAGLILGRSNLKDFWEKIEKIITQMSSFMFYPAVLCRVVVSTRKVFESGLERQLRKSDPGWSVWQTWKLLKEKEDCLASLLDYDKRDKPWLFCGFEQCLPRDEQTSRYQKQRYLRCSACQTLVYCSRTCAKQHWEAQHRAHCVKLLKERVAGVPMPSNMDFGFFTLFTQHYVDSYEEQIFGILEIDSPPFTGIESATNVADWTTMVANLPADAKLITHEIVVIDMDTYAKLFEPDAPEIFSISDLGDLICDPRVRSNQVMIPRLCSVLQQARKEDIVVVGIFPATRGMLQKAWFVVEIKEYQEDTKTRKWNMDSRSWNAPEYYENAGLDSGYSWV
;
A
#
# COMPACT_ATOMS: atom_id res chain seq x y z
N MET A 1 -16.68 -28.81 16.16
CA MET A 1 -15.77 -28.13 17.14
C MET A 1 -16.34 -28.08 18.56
N HIS A 2 -17.48 -27.45 18.84
CA HIS A 2 -18.06 -27.48 20.20
C HIS A 2 -18.36 -28.90 20.69
N ALA A 3 -18.80 -29.79 19.79
CA ALA A 3 -19.02 -31.21 20.11
C ALA A 3 -17.75 -31.90 20.65
N PHE A 4 -16.59 -31.69 20.01
CA PHE A 4 -15.32 -32.27 20.47
C PHE A 4 -14.92 -31.73 21.85
N LEU A 5 -15.05 -30.42 22.06
CA LEU A 5 -14.70 -29.80 23.34
C LEU A 5 -15.61 -30.30 24.47
N ASN A 6 -16.91 -30.45 24.21
CA ASN A 6 -17.88 -31.00 25.17
C ASN A 6 -17.60 -32.49 25.46
N GLU A 7 -17.30 -33.30 24.44
CA GLU A 7 -16.90 -34.70 24.63
C GLU A 7 -15.63 -34.78 25.49
N ALA A 8 -14.61 -33.99 25.15
CA ALA A 8 -13.37 -33.93 25.91
C ALA A 8 -13.61 -33.49 27.36
N GLY A 9 -14.48 -32.50 27.58
CA GLY A 9 -14.83 -31.94 28.88
C GLY A 9 -15.42 -32.94 29.88
N THR A 10 -16.01 -34.04 29.40
CA THR A 10 -16.59 -35.10 30.24
C THR A 10 -15.70 -36.33 30.39
N ARG A 11 -14.58 -36.40 29.66
CA ARG A 11 -13.75 -37.60 29.56
C ARG A 11 -12.91 -37.90 30.79
N PHE A 12 -12.59 -36.88 31.59
CA PHE A 12 -11.76 -37.01 32.79
C PHE A 12 -12.51 -36.47 34.00
N THR A 13 -12.35 -37.14 35.14
CA THR A 13 -13.03 -36.76 36.39
C THR A 13 -12.33 -35.62 37.13
N SER A 14 -11.05 -35.34 36.83
CA SER A 14 -10.33 -34.17 37.37
C SER A 14 -9.14 -33.74 36.50
N PRO A 15 -8.70 -32.46 36.59
CA PRO A 15 -7.46 -31.98 35.98
C PRO A 15 -6.21 -32.76 36.39
N SER A 16 -6.12 -33.22 37.64
CA SER A 16 -5.00 -34.03 38.12
C SER A 16 -4.88 -35.36 37.38
N ILE A 17 -6.01 -36.02 37.09
CA ILE A 17 -6.03 -37.28 36.33
C ILE A 17 -5.66 -37.02 34.87
N ALA A 18 -6.15 -35.93 34.27
CA ALA A 18 -5.76 -35.52 32.92
C ALA A 18 -4.24 -35.26 32.82
N GLY A 19 -3.67 -34.55 33.80
CA GLY A 19 -2.22 -34.33 33.89
C GLY A 19 -1.41 -35.61 34.09
N LEU A 20 -1.90 -36.55 34.92
CA LEU A 20 -1.28 -37.89 35.04
C LEU A 20 -1.33 -38.65 33.72
N ARG A 21 -2.45 -38.60 33.00
CA ARG A 21 -2.58 -39.25 31.70
C ARG A 21 -1.62 -38.65 30.68
N LEU A 22 -1.45 -37.33 30.66
CA LEU A 22 -0.48 -36.66 29.79
C LEU A 22 0.95 -37.17 30.04
N ARG A 23 1.33 -37.34 31.31
CA ARG A 23 2.64 -37.91 31.68
C ARG A 23 2.84 -39.34 31.17
N GLN A 24 1.82 -40.17 31.30
CA GLN A 24 1.86 -41.55 30.82
C GLN A 24 2.01 -41.66 29.30
N LEU A 25 1.49 -40.68 28.55
CA LEU A 25 1.61 -40.65 27.09
C LEU A 25 3.03 -40.31 26.62
N GLY A 26 3.92 -39.82 27.49
CA GLY A 26 5.32 -39.56 27.15
C GLY A 26 5.51 -38.44 26.14
N SER A 27 6.56 -38.57 25.32
CA SER A 27 6.95 -37.57 24.31
C SER A 27 6.23 -37.77 22.97
N PRO A 28 6.15 -36.72 22.13
CA PRO A 28 5.59 -36.84 20.80
C PRO A 28 6.32 -37.86 19.91
N PRO A 29 5.60 -38.58 19.02
CA PRO A 29 6.23 -39.53 18.08
C PRO A 29 7.03 -38.80 17.00
N SER A 30 8.05 -39.48 16.44
CA SER A 30 8.90 -38.91 15.38
C SER A 30 8.29 -39.01 13.98
N VAL A 31 7.46 -40.03 13.73
CA VAL A 31 6.76 -40.27 12.47
C VAL A 31 5.27 -40.04 12.66
N ILE A 32 4.64 -39.41 11.68
CA ILE A 32 3.21 -39.08 11.71
C ILE A 32 2.55 -39.51 10.40
N ASP A 33 1.29 -39.88 10.51
CA ASP A 33 0.34 -39.88 9.40
C ASP A 33 -0.69 -38.80 9.71
N ILE A 34 -0.69 -37.71 8.94
CA ILE A 34 -1.63 -36.60 9.13
C ILE A 34 -3.07 -37.00 8.75
N SER A 35 -3.21 -38.01 7.89
CA SER A 35 -4.49 -38.54 7.45
C SER A 35 -5.06 -39.51 8.47
N ASN A 36 -4.22 -40.25 9.20
CA ASN A 36 -4.67 -41.18 10.23
C ASN A 36 -3.89 -40.96 11.55
N PRO A 37 -4.23 -39.91 12.31
CA PRO A 37 -3.48 -39.54 13.51
C PRO A 37 -3.45 -40.69 14.51
N ALA A 38 -2.26 -41.08 14.98
CA ALA A 38 -2.12 -42.20 15.92
C ALA A 38 -2.94 -42.00 17.21
N THR A 39 -3.47 -43.08 17.79
CA THR A 39 -4.33 -43.05 18.98
C THR A 39 -3.70 -42.28 20.16
N GLN A 40 -2.38 -42.34 20.30
CA GLN A 40 -1.63 -41.57 21.28
C GLN A 40 -1.85 -40.05 21.09
N VAL A 41 -1.65 -39.56 19.86
CA VAL A 41 -1.80 -38.14 19.49
C VAL A 41 -3.25 -37.68 19.67
N GLN A 42 -4.21 -38.53 19.28
CA GLN A 42 -5.63 -38.28 19.54
C GLN A 42 -5.94 -38.17 21.04
N THR A 43 -5.35 -39.05 21.85
CA THR A 43 -5.55 -39.02 23.31
C THR A 43 -4.97 -37.75 23.91
N VAL A 44 -3.79 -37.30 23.46
CA VAL A 44 -3.21 -36.02 23.88
C VAL A 44 -4.14 -34.85 23.55
N LEU A 45 -4.66 -34.78 22.32
CA LEU A 45 -5.55 -33.70 21.92
C LEU A 45 -6.83 -33.68 22.79
N LYS A 46 -7.36 -34.85 23.16
CA LYS A 46 -8.50 -34.96 24.10
C LYS A 46 -8.14 -34.52 25.51
N VAL A 47 -6.94 -34.84 26.02
CA VAL A 47 -6.45 -34.37 27.33
C VAL A 47 -6.32 -32.84 27.33
N LEU A 48 -5.70 -32.28 26.29
CA LEU A 48 -5.59 -30.82 26.13
C LEU A 48 -6.97 -30.17 25.98
N GLY A 49 -7.88 -30.80 25.23
CA GLY A 49 -9.26 -30.33 25.09
C GLY A 49 -10.01 -30.28 26.41
N TYR A 50 -9.85 -31.30 27.27
CA TYR A 50 -10.40 -31.31 28.61
C TYR A 50 -9.86 -30.16 29.48
N LEU A 51 -8.54 -29.96 29.48
CA LEU A 51 -7.91 -28.88 30.26
C LEU A 51 -8.36 -27.50 29.77
N ALA A 52 -8.45 -27.31 28.45
CA ALA A 52 -8.96 -26.09 27.83
C ALA A 52 -10.42 -25.82 28.23
N TYR A 53 -11.28 -26.84 28.16
CA TYR A 53 -12.69 -26.72 28.55
C TYR A 53 -12.83 -26.32 30.03
N GLN A 54 -12.17 -27.04 30.94
CA GLN A 54 -12.21 -26.74 32.38
C GLN A 54 -11.66 -25.35 32.70
N MET A 55 -10.66 -24.89 31.95
CA MET A 55 -10.12 -23.54 32.10
C MET A 55 -11.13 -22.45 31.71
N GLN A 56 -11.90 -22.65 30.64
CA GLN A 56 -12.96 -21.71 30.24
C GLN A 56 -14.07 -21.60 31.28
N GLU A 57 -14.36 -22.69 31.99
CA GLU A 57 -15.25 -22.73 33.16
C GLU A 57 -14.62 -22.16 34.44
N SER A 58 -13.50 -21.44 34.32
CA SER A 58 -12.79 -20.79 35.45
C SER A 58 -12.31 -21.77 36.54
N ASN A 59 -12.04 -23.03 36.19
CA ASN A 59 -11.54 -24.02 37.14
C ASN A 59 -10.06 -23.77 37.50
N ALA A 60 -9.82 -23.25 38.70
CA ALA A 60 -8.46 -22.95 39.20
C ALA A 60 -7.53 -24.17 39.25
N GLN A 61 -8.05 -25.40 39.39
CA GLN A 61 -7.22 -26.61 39.37
C GLN A 61 -6.71 -26.92 37.95
N ALA A 62 -7.50 -26.65 36.92
CA ALA A 62 -7.07 -26.81 35.53
C ALA A 62 -5.93 -25.83 35.20
N LEU A 63 -6.04 -24.58 35.61
CA LEU A 63 -4.98 -23.58 35.46
C LEU A 63 -3.70 -23.98 36.19
N LYS A 64 -3.80 -24.45 37.44
CA LYS A 64 -2.64 -24.97 38.19
C LYS A 64 -2.00 -26.16 37.46
N CYS A 65 -2.81 -27.06 36.92
CA CYS A 65 -2.34 -28.22 36.16
C CYS A 65 -1.60 -27.80 34.88
N ILE A 66 -2.17 -26.88 34.09
CA ILE A 66 -1.56 -26.32 32.89
C ILE A 66 -0.21 -25.68 33.23
N LYS A 67 -0.16 -24.81 34.25
CA LYS A 67 1.07 -24.13 34.66
C LYS A 67 2.16 -25.10 35.10
N HIS A 68 1.80 -26.08 35.92
CA HIS A 68 2.73 -27.05 36.49
C HIS A 68 3.32 -27.98 35.42
N HIS A 69 2.54 -28.37 34.41
CA HIS A 69 2.97 -29.29 33.37
C HIS A 69 3.37 -28.62 32.05
N TRP A 70 3.42 -27.28 32.00
CA TRP A 70 3.66 -26.54 30.76
C TRP A 70 4.95 -26.98 30.07
N SER A 71 6.11 -26.71 30.68
CA SER A 71 7.42 -26.94 30.06
C SER A 71 7.75 -28.42 29.88
N SER A 72 7.28 -29.29 30.78
CA SER A 72 7.65 -30.71 30.79
C SER A 72 6.81 -31.58 29.87
N HIS A 73 5.52 -31.27 29.70
CA HIS A 73 4.61 -32.14 28.97
C HIS A 73 3.69 -31.40 28.00
N ILE A 74 3.12 -30.25 28.35
CA ILE A 74 2.15 -29.58 27.46
C ILE A 74 2.85 -28.93 26.26
N TYR A 75 3.90 -28.16 26.49
CA TYR A 75 4.59 -27.43 25.43
C TYR A 75 5.17 -28.33 24.35
N PRO A 76 5.90 -29.43 24.65
CA PRO A 76 6.38 -30.35 23.62
C PRO A 76 5.27 -30.88 22.71
N TRP A 77 4.10 -31.20 23.30
CA TRP A 77 2.93 -31.66 22.55
C TRP A 77 2.26 -30.54 21.76
N VAL A 78 2.13 -29.33 22.31
CA VAL A 78 1.58 -28.17 21.58
C VAL A 78 2.46 -27.78 20.40
N GLU A 79 3.79 -27.74 20.61
CA GLU A 79 4.77 -27.52 19.56
C GLU A 79 4.63 -28.56 18.45
N PHE A 80 4.65 -29.84 18.81
CA PHE A 80 4.50 -30.93 17.87
C PHE A 80 3.18 -30.83 17.09
N LEU A 81 2.05 -30.63 17.77
CA LEU A 81 0.73 -30.55 17.14
C LEU A 81 0.66 -29.40 16.12
N ILE A 82 1.18 -28.22 16.46
CA ILE A 82 1.22 -27.08 15.54
C ILE A 82 2.15 -27.39 14.36
N GLU A 83 3.39 -27.79 14.62
CA GLU A 83 4.39 -27.99 13.57
C GLU A 83 4.04 -29.13 12.61
N LYS A 84 3.41 -30.20 13.12
CA LYS A 84 3.16 -31.42 12.35
C LYS A 84 1.78 -31.51 11.73
N PHE A 85 0.75 -30.89 12.33
CA PHE A 85 -0.62 -30.97 11.83
C PHE A 85 -1.15 -29.63 11.29
N VAL A 86 -0.71 -28.49 11.84
CA VAL A 86 -1.21 -27.18 11.41
C VAL A 86 -0.34 -26.56 10.32
N LEU A 87 0.98 -26.65 10.47
CA LEU A 87 1.96 -26.00 9.61
C LEU A 87 2.51 -26.90 8.50
N THR A 88 1.97 -28.11 8.35
CA THR A 88 2.33 -28.99 7.25
C THR A 88 1.78 -28.45 5.92
N ASN A 89 2.52 -28.66 4.83
CA ASN A 89 2.07 -28.37 3.47
C ASN A 89 1.19 -29.50 2.91
N GLU A 90 1.13 -30.65 3.58
CA GLU A 90 0.32 -31.80 3.17
C GLU A 90 -1.12 -31.63 3.68
N GLU A 91 -2.10 -31.82 2.80
CA GLU A 91 -3.51 -31.85 3.20
C GLU A 91 -3.91 -33.28 3.63
N PRO A 92 -4.65 -33.44 4.74
CA PRO A 92 -5.14 -34.75 5.13
C PRO A 92 -6.06 -35.35 4.06
N SER A 93 -5.84 -36.62 3.72
CA SER A 93 -6.63 -37.33 2.69
C SER A 93 -7.92 -37.96 3.23
N THR A 94 -8.10 -37.97 4.56
CA THR A 94 -9.28 -38.54 5.22
C THR A 94 -10.05 -37.46 5.99
N VAL A 95 -11.33 -37.74 6.24
CA VAL A 95 -12.18 -36.90 7.10
C VAL A 95 -11.65 -36.86 8.53
N GLU A 96 -11.14 -37.99 9.05
CA GLU A 96 -10.56 -38.06 10.40
C GLU A 96 -9.36 -37.13 10.54
N GLY A 97 -8.45 -37.13 9.58
CA GLY A 97 -7.30 -36.23 9.57
C GLY A 97 -7.71 -34.75 9.46
N LEU A 98 -8.69 -34.42 8.62
CA LEU A 98 -9.21 -33.06 8.49
C LEU A 98 -9.86 -32.57 9.80
N ASP A 99 -10.71 -33.39 10.41
CA ASP A 99 -11.32 -33.11 11.70
C ASP A 99 -10.25 -32.95 12.79
N PHE A 100 -9.21 -33.77 12.74
CA PHE A 100 -8.09 -33.68 13.67
C PHE A 100 -7.32 -32.37 13.54
N VAL A 101 -7.04 -31.89 12.33
CA VAL A 101 -6.39 -30.59 12.09
C VAL A 101 -7.27 -29.44 12.60
N ASN A 102 -8.57 -29.45 12.30
CA ASN A 102 -9.50 -28.42 12.78
C ASN A 102 -9.59 -28.39 14.32
N ASN A 103 -9.67 -29.55 14.95
CA ASN A 103 -9.67 -29.65 16.41
C ASN A 103 -8.32 -29.25 17.01
N THR A 104 -7.21 -29.53 16.32
CA THR A 104 -5.87 -29.11 16.72
C THR A 104 -5.76 -27.60 16.74
N LEU A 105 -6.11 -26.91 15.64
CA LEU A 105 -6.18 -25.44 15.57
C LEU A 105 -7.01 -24.84 16.71
N ASN A 106 -8.15 -25.45 17.04
CA ASN A 106 -9.00 -25.00 18.12
C ASN A 106 -8.39 -25.18 19.50
N ILE A 107 -8.03 -26.42 19.85
CA ILE A 107 -7.58 -26.75 21.22
C ILE A 107 -6.25 -26.07 21.53
N THR A 108 -5.30 -26.07 20.58
CA THR A 108 -4.02 -25.38 20.76
C THR A 108 -4.22 -23.89 21.00
N SER A 109 -5.11 -23.24 20.24
CA SER A 109 -5.42 -21.82 20.48
C SER A 109 -5.99 -21.56 21.88
N LEU A 110 -6.87 -22.44 22.37
CA LEU A 110 -7.44 -22.30 23.71
C LEU A 110 -6.39 -22.51 24.81
N ILE A 111 -5.54 -23.53 24.67
CA ILE A 111 -4.47 -23.80 25.64
C ILE A 111 -3.46 -22.66 25.67
N LEU A 112 -3.08 -22.08 24.53
CA LEU A 112 -2.16 -20.94 24.46
C LEU A 112 -2.72 -19.67 25.11
N LEU A 113 -4.06 -19.53 25.21
CA LEU A 113 -4.72 -18.42 25.88
C LEU A 113 -4.80 -18.54 27.41
N TYR A 114 -4.22 -19.59 28.03
CA TYR A 114 -4.30 -19.76 29.49
C TYR A 114 -3.83 -18.56 30.33
N PRO A 115 -2.87 -17.71 29.91
CA PRO A 115 -2.48 -16.54 30.69
C PRO A 115 -3.62 -15.54 30.87
N VAL A 116 -4.58 -15.47 29.93
CA VAL A 116 -5.75 -14.57 30.00
C VAL A 116 -6.65 -14.91 31.19
N PHE A 117 -6.66 -16.17 31.61
CA PHE A 117 -7.44 -16.67 32.75
C PHE A 117 -6.67 -16.63 34.08
N CYS A 118 -5.44 -16.13 34.08
CA CYS A 118 -4.63 -15.98 35.30
C CYS A 118 -4.84 -14.59 35.93
N ALA A 119 -4.74 -14.52 37.27
CA ALA A 119 -4.85 -13.25 37.99
C ALA A 119 -3.77 -12.23 37.55
N ASP A 120 -2.55 -12.69 37.30
CA ASP A 120 -1.46 -11.89 36.74
C ASP A 120 -1.17 -12.32 35.29
N LYS A 121 -2.02 -11.84 34.38
CA LYS A 121 -1.94 -12.16 32.94
C LYS A 121 -0.61 -11.79 32.30
N LEU A 122 -0.01 -10.66 32.72
CA LEU A 122 1.21 -10.12 32.11
C LEU A 122 2.44 -10.91 32.53
N SER A 123 2.58 -11.21 33.83
CA SER A 123 3.65 -12.07 34.33
C SER A 123 3.56 -13.47 33.71
N GLU A 124 2.35 -14.02 33.61
CA GLU A 124 2.16 -15.34 33.03
C GLU A 124 2.46 -15.38 31.52
N SER A 125 2.08 -14.33 30.77
CA SER A 125 2.47 -14.20 29.36
C SER A 125 4.00 -14.12 29.20
N ARG A 126 4.68 -13.32 30.04
CA ARG A 126 6.16 -13.27 30.04
C ARG A 126 6.77 -14.64 30.31
N ARG A 127 6.24 -15.38 31.30
CA ARG A 127 6.69 -16.74 31.58
C ARG A 127 6.50 -17.65 30.38
N LEU A 128 5.32 -17.65 29.76
CA LEU A 128 5.00 -18.43 28.56
C LEU A 128 6.02 -18.17 27.44
N ARG A 129 6.34 -16.92 27.15
CA ARG A 129 7.33 -16.54 26.13
C ARG A 129 8.73 -17.08 26.45
N HIS A 130 9.14 -16.97 27.71
CA HIS A 130 10.46 -17.40 28.15
C HIS A 130 10.63 -18.93 28.08
N VAL A 131 9.63 -19.68 28.54
CA VAL A 131 9.72 -21.16 28.59
C VAL A 131 9.39 -21.84 27.27
N SER A 132 8.95 -21.08 26.25
CA SER A 132 8.51 -21.60 24.96
C SER A 132 8.98 -20.71 23.79
N PRO A 133 10.30 -20.62 23.54
CA PRO A 133 10.89 -19.62 22.63
C PRO A 133 10.42 -19.76 21.17
N LYS A 134 10.07 -20.98 20.72
CA LYS A 134 9.57 -21.20 19.35
C LYS A 134 8.16 -20.66 19.12
N LEU A 135 7.38 -20.41 20.19
CA LEU A 135 6.04 -19.85 20.04
C LEU A 135 6.11 -18.46 19.41
N ARG A 136 6.94 -17.57 19.96
CA ARG A 136 7.10 -16.19 19.48
C ARG A 136 7.83 -16.11 18.15
N SER A 137 8.89 -16.91 17.98
CA SER A 137 9.77 -16.82 16.80
C SER A 137 9.22 -17.49 15.54
N ARG A 138 8.26 -18.42 15.65
CA ARG A 138 7.78 -19.18 14.48
C ARG A 138 6.34 -19.68 14.59
N LEU A 139 6.04 -20.49 15.60
CA LEU A 139 4.83 -21.31 15.61
C LEU A 139 3.54 -20.49 15.65
N VAL A 140 3.47 -19.48 16.51
CA VAL A 140 2.26 -18.63 16.64
C VAL A 140 2.05 -17.77 15.40
N PRO A 141 3.06 -17.03 14.88
CA PRO A 141 2.93 -16.30 13.61
C PRO A 141 2.43 -17.16 12.44
N GLU A 142 3.04 -18.32 12.22
CA GLU A 142 2.68 -19.19 11.10
C GLU A 142 1.27 -19.79 11.27
N ALA A 143 0.90 -20.19 12.49
CA ALA A 143 -0.42 -20.76 12.77
C ALA A 143 -1.52 -19.70 12.69
N TRP A 144 -1.24 -18.49 13.15
CA TRP A 144 -2.11 -17.33 12.97
C TRP A 144 -2.34 -17.06 11.48
N LEU A 145 -1.28 -17.01 10.68
CA LEU A 145 -1.40 -16.77 9.25
C LEU A 145 -2.19 -17.88 8.55
N LYS A 146 -1.94 -19.15 8.91
CA LYS A 146 -2.70 -20.29 8.40
C LYS A 146 -4.18 -20.18 8.77
N ALA A 147 -4.50 -19.79 10.01
CA ALA A 147 -5.89 -19.60 10.45
C ALA A 147 -6.61 -18.49 9.68
N LEU A 148 -5.92 -17.39 9.34
CA LEU A 148 -6.47 -16.33 8.48
C LEU A 148 -6.65 -16.79 7.04
N GLU A 149 -5.66 -17.48 6.47
CA GLU A 149 -5.65 -17.97 5.10
C GLU A 149 -6.82 -18.92 4.81
N VAL A 150 -7.06 -19.88 5.70
CA VAL A 150 -8.18 -20.82 5.58
C VAL A 150 -9.48 -20.30 6.20
N GLN A 151 -9.49 -19.05 6.67
CA GLN A 151 -10.63 -18.42 7.35
C GLN A 151 -11.21 -19.29 8.48
N HIS A 152 -10.33 -19.96 9.21
CA HIS A 152 -10.74 -20.87 10.27
C HIS A 152 -11.48 -20.11 11.37
N ILE A 153 -12.57 -20.67 11.91
CA ILE A 153 -13.40 -20.02 12.95
C ILE A 153 -12.62 -19.61 14.22
N THR A 154 -11.41 -20.15 14.42
CA THR A 154 -10.54 -19.81 15.56
C THR A 154 -9.60 -18.65 15.28
N TRP A 155 -9.66 -18.01 14.10
CA TRP A 155 -8.84 -16.84 13.81
C TRP A 155 -8.91 -15.75 14.89
N PRO A 156 -10.06 -15.45 15.55
CA PRO A 156 -10.09 -14.43 16.62
C PRO A 156 -9.22 -14.84 17.82
N LYS A 157 -9.20 -16.14 18.16
CA LYS A 157 -8.35 -16.66 19.24
C LYS A 157 -6.88 -16.52 18.88
N TRP A 158 -6.50 -16.82 17.64
CA TRP A 158 -5.14 -16.64 17.15
C TRP A 158 -4.69 -15.18 17.15
N ILE A 159 -5.60 -14.24 16.85
CA ILE A 159 -5.35 -12.81 17.04
C ILE A 159 -5.09 -12.47 18.51
N GLY A 160 -5.91 -12.99 19.42
CA GLY A 160 -5.69 -12.82 20.86
C GLY A 160 -4.34 -13.38 21.33
N ILE A 161 -3.91 -14.52 20.80
CA ILE A 161 -2.60 -15.12 21.10
C ILE A 161 -1.46 -14.27 20.53
N MET A 162 -1.61 -13.76 19.29
CA MET A 162 -0.64 -12.84 18.70
C MET A 162 -0.48 -11.60 19.57
N ALA A 163 -1.57 -10.95 19.96
CA ALA A 163 -1.53 -9.83 20.90
C ALA A 163 -0.85 -10.25 22.22
N LEU A 164 -1.26 -11.36 22.83
CA LEU A 164 -0.67 -11.84 24.09
C LEU A 164 0.85 -12.08 24.02
N VAL A 165 1.32 -12.69 22.93
CA VAL A 165 2.74 -13.06 22.73
C VAL A 165 3.59 -11.86 22.31
N PHE A 166 3.00 -10.88 21.62
CA PHE A 166 3.72 -9.72 21.10
C PHE A 166 3.45 -8.40 21.85
N SER A 167 2.53 -8.35 22.82
CA SER A 167 2.36 -7.18 23.69
C SER A 167 3.58 -6.96 24.59
N GLY A 168 4.02 -5.71 24.71
CA GLY A 168 5.11 -5.32 25.62
C GLY A 168 4.74 -5.40 27.10
N GLU A 169 5.43 -4.63 27.95
CA GLU A 169 4.98 -4.41 29.34
C GLU A 169 3.68 -3.57 29.43
N GLY A 170 3.25 -3.00 28.30
CA GLY A 170 1.99 -2.29 28.11
C GLY A 170 0.96 -3.01 27.23
N VAL A 171 -0.15 -2.34 26.95
CA VAL A 171 -1.23 -2.83 26.07
C VAL A 171 -0.84 -2.79 24.58
N GLU A 172 0.15 -1.98 24.23
CA GLU A 172 0.60 -1.79 22.85
C GLU A 172 1.45 -2.96 22.34
N LEU A 173 1.40 -3.16 21.02
CA LEU A 173 2.25 -4.12 20.34
C LEU A 173 3.72 -3.73 20.51
N SER A 174 4.59 -4.69 20.79
CA SER A 174 6.03 -4.47 20.86
C SER A 174 6.54 -3.90 19.53
N GLU A 175 7.41 -2.89 19.60
CA GLU A 175 8.09 -2.33 18.44
C GLU A 175 8.90 -3.41 17.67
N GLU A 176 9.32 -4.48 18.35
CA GLU A 176 10.03 -5.62 17.76
C GLU A 176 9.13 -6.50 16.88
N PHE A 177 7.79 -6.34 16.93
CA PHE A 177 6.87 -7.25 16.24
C PHE A 177 7.12 -7.33 14.73
N PRO A 178 7.19 -6.23 13.96
CA PRO A 178 7.44 -6.31 12.52
C PRO A 178 8.81 -6.89 12.17
N GLU A 179 9.81 -6.71 13.05
CA GLU A 179 11.16 -7.25 12.86
C GLU A 179 11.19 -8.77 13.06
N ILE A 180 10.53 -9.27 14.10
CA ILE A 180 10.42 -10.72 14.37
C ILE A 180 9.67 -11.41 13.23
N ILE A 181 8.59 -10.82 12.74
CA ILE A 181 7.85 -11.37 11.60
C ILE A 181 8.69 -11.30 10.32
N GLY A 182 9.42 -10.20 10.10
CA GLY A 182 10.36 -10.06 8.98
C GLY A 182 11.47 -11.12 8.98
N ALA A 183 11.91 -11.58 10.16
CA ALA A 183 12.92 -12.63 10.31
C ALA A 183 12.44 -14.03 9.85
N LEU A 184 11.14 -14.22 9.60
CA LEU A 184 10.60 -15.47 9.04
C LEU A 184 10.94 -15.67 7.56
N GLY A 185 11.47 -14.63 6.90
CA GLY A 185 11.97 -14.70 5.53
C GLY A 185 10.99 -14.20 4.46
N PRO A 186 11.47 -13.98 3.23
CA PRO A 186 10.74 -13.27 2.18
C PRO A 186 9.46 -13.98 1.73
N VAL A 187 9.47 -15.33 1.65
CA VAL A 187 8.29 -16.13 1.28
C VAL A 187 7.13 -15.90 2.25
N MET A 188 7.43 -15.75 3.54
CA MET A 188 6.42 -15.47 4.56
C MET A 188 5.84 -14.07 4.38
N MET A 189 6.68 -13.07 4.12
CA MET A 189 6.25 -11.69 3.92
C MET A 189 5.33 -11.54 2.70
N GLU A 190 5.65 -12.25 1.61
CA GLU A 190 4.80 -12.31 0.43
C GLU A 190 3.42 -12.90 0.75
N ARG A 191 3.41 -14.02 1.48
CA ARG A 191 2.17 -14.69 1.90
C ARG A 191 1.34 -13.79 2.84
N ILE A 192 1.96 -13.04 3.74
CA ILE A 192 1.28 -12.09 4.63
C ILE A 192 0.48 -11.06 3.84
N GLY A 193 1.07 -10.45 2.80
CA GLY A 193 0.35 -9.43 2.01
C GLY A 193 -0.88 -10.01 1.30
N THR A 194 -0.74 -11.22 0.77
CA THR A 194 -1.83 -11.97 0.12
C THR A 194 -2.96 -12.29 1.10
N VAL A 195 -2.62 -12.90 2.25
CA VAL A 195 -3.59 -13.29 3.28
C VAL A 195 -4.24 -12.07 3.92
N ALA A 196 -3.51 -10.98 4.13
CA ALA A 196 -4.07 -9.73 4.65
C ALA A 196 -5.18 -9.17 3.74
N ALA A 197 -4.94 -9.11 2.42
CA ALA A 197 -5.94 -8.66 1.46
C ALA A 197 -7.18 -9.57 1.44
N GLN A 198 -6.98 -10.89 1.52
CA GLN A 198 -8.08 -11.87 1.60
C GLN A 198 -8.87 -11.74 2.90
N HIS A 199 -8.19 -11.60 4.03
CA HIS A 199 -8.82 -11.48 5.34
C HIS A 199 -9.63 -10.18 5.46
N ILE A 200 -9.09 -9.04 5.03
CA ILE A 200 -9.83 -7.76 5.02
C ILE A 200 -11.07 -7.87 4.11
N ARG A 201 -10.97 -8.57 2.98
CA ARG A 201 -12.13 -8.84 2.11
C ARG A 201 -13.18 -9.72 2.80
N TYR A 202 -12.75 -10.76 3.49
CA TYR A 202 -13.64 -11.59 4.32
C TYR A 202 -14.37 -10.72 5.36
N LEU A 203 -13.61 -9.94 6.14
CA LEU A 203 -14.17 -9.02 7.13
C LEU A 203 -15.18 -8.06 6.50
N SER A 204 -14.90 -7.48 5.33
CA SER A 204 -15.82 -6.55 4.66
C SER A 204 -17.17 -7.19 4.28
N ARG A 205 -17.20 -8.49 4.00
CA ARG A 205 -18.42 -9.23 3.62
C ARG A 205 -19.22 -9.65 4.84
N GLU A 206 -18.52 -10.19 5.83
CA GLU A 206 -19.15 -10.80 7.00
C GLU A 206 -19.37 -9.81 8.15
N PHE A 207 -18.87 -8.56 8.08
CA PHE A 207 -18.85 -7.62 9.21
C PHE A 207 -20.20 -7.44 9.93
N ARG A 208 -21.30 -7.49 9.15
CA ARG A 208 -22.65 -7.35 9.67
C ARG A 208 -23.02 -8.50 10.62
N ASP A 209 -22.58 -9.70 10.28
CA ASP A 209 -22.90 -10.95 10.96
C ASP A 209 -21.85 -11.32 12.03
N ILE A 210 -20.74 -10.56 12.12
CA ILE A 210 -19.77 -10.71 13.20
C ILE A 210 -20.44 -10.40 14.55
N PRO A 211 -20.40 -11.33 15.51
CA PRO A 211 -20.88 -11.11 16.88
C PRO A 211 -20.12 -9.99 17.58
N ASP A 212 -20.79 -9.25 18.49
CA ASP A 212 -20.19 -8.15 19.25
C ASP A 212 -18.91 -8.56 19.98
N ILE A 213 -18.88 -9.78 20.52
CA ILE A 213 -17.74 -10.35 21.24
C ILE A 213 -16.49 -10.55 20.37
N ILE A 214 -16.62 -10.53 19.04
CA ILE A 214 -15.52 -10.72 18.07
C ILE A 214 -15.03 -9.38 17.49
N LEU A 215 -15.76 -8.28 17.70
CA LEU A 215 -15.43 -6.99 17.09
C LEU A 215 -14.09 -6.43 17.60
N GLU A 216 -13.72 -6.75 18.82
CA GLU A 216 -12.43 -6.36 19.37
C GLU A 216 -11.28 -7.09 18.65
N GLU A 217 -11.46 -8.36 18.32
CA GLU A 217 -10.48 -9.16 17.58
C GLU A 217 -10.38 -8.72 16.12
N VAL A 218 -11.48 -8.23 15.52
CA VAL A 218 -11.41 -7.55 14.21
C VAL A 218 -10.48 -6.34 14.30
N ARG A 219 -10.67 -5.49 15.32
CA ARG A 219 -9.83 -4.31 15.57
C ARG A 219 -8.36 -4.72 15.75
N THR A 220 -8.09 -5.65 16.66
CA THR A 220 -6.74 -6.16 16.94
C THR A 220 -6.10 -6.81 15.71
N SER A 221 -6.88 -7.45 14.84
CA SER A 221 -6.35 -8.00 13.58
C SER A 221 -5.82 -6.94 12.64
N LEU A 222 -6.52 -5.81 12.52
CA LEU A 222 -6.05 -4.70 11.71
C LEU A 222 -4.85 -4.01 12.36
N ASP A 223 -4.82 -3.88 13.69
CA ASP A 223 -3.67 -3.34 14.42
C ASP A 223 -2.40 -4.18 14.21
N LEU A 224 -2.52 -5.50 14.17
CA LEU A 224 -1.42 -6.42 13.86
C LEU A 224 -1.01 -6.33 12.38
N LEU A 225 -1.95 -6.23 11.45
CA LEU A 225 -1.65 -6.17 10.02
C LEU A 225 -1.10 -4.81 9.59
N ALA A 226 -1.52 -3.71 10.22
CA ALA A 226 -1.14 -2.35 9.84
C ALA A 226 0.37 -2.10 9.75
N PRO A 227 1.20 -2.43 10.76
CA PRO A 227 2.64 -2.22 10.68
C PRO A 227 3.32 -3.17 9.68
N LEU A 228 2.75 -4.36 9.44
CA LEU A 228 3.29 -5.32 8.46
C LEU A 228 3.05 -4.85 7.03
N ILE A 229 1.82 -4.42 6.72
CA ILE A 229 1.43 -3.92 5.38
C ILE A 229 2.26 -2.70 4.96
N LYS A 230 2.74 -1.90 5.92
CA LYS A 230 3.61 -0.73 5.67
C LYS A 230 4.98 -1.11 5.12
N ARG A 231 5.43 -2.35 5.30
CA ARG A 231 6.73 -2.80 4.80
C ARG A 231 6.66 -3.04 3.30
N SER A 232 7.73 -2.70 2.59
CA SER A 232 7.79 -2.81 1.12
C SER A 232 7.60 -4.25 0.62
N ASP A 233 8.12 -5.24 1.35
CA ASP A 233 8.04 -6.68 1.05
C ASP A 233 6.62 -7.27 1.22
N VAL A 234 5.75 -6.63 2.00
CA VAL A 234 4.34 -7.02 2.19
C VAL A 234 3.39 -6.18 1.34
N LEU A 235 3.73 -4.89 1.17
CA LEU A 235 2.89 -3.90 0.50
C LEU A 235 2.54 -4.32 -0.92
N LEU A 236 3.53 -4.74 -1.72
CA LEU A 236 3.30 -5.12 -3.10
C LEU A 236 2.32 -6.32 -3.24
N PRO A 237 2.57 -7.48 -2.59
CA PRO A 237 1.61 -8.60 -2.59
C PRO A 237 0.21 -8.19 -2.13
N PHE A 238 0.12 -7.32 -1.11
CA PHE A 238 -1.15 -6.78 -0.64
C PHE A 238 -1.89 -5.99 -1.72
N ILE A 239 -1.18 -5.13 -2.46
CA ILE A 239 -1.73 -4.35 -3.58
C ILE A 239 -2.19 -5.27 -4.71
N LEU A 240 -1.33 -6.20 -5.15
CA LEU A 240 -1.61 -7.13 -6.26
C LEU A 240 -2.84 -8.00 -6.00
N HIS A 241 -3.10 -8.33 -4.73
CA HIS A 241 -4.28 -9.11 -4.32
C HIS A 241 -5.51 -8.25 -4.00
N GLY A 242 -5.54 -6.98 -4.40
CA GLY A 242 -6.70 -6.09 -4.29
C GLY A 242 -6.93 -5.56 -2.88
N GLY A 243 -5.87 -5.39 -2.09
CA GLY A 243 -5.92 -4.90 -0.72
C GLY A 243 -6.57 -3.52 -0.59
N ALA A 244 -6.30 -2.60 -1.53
CA ALA A 244 -6.88 -1.25 -1.53
C ALA A 244 -8.42 -1.28 -1.65
N SER A 245 -8.97 -2.04 -2.59
CA SER A 245 -10.43 -2.21 -2.72
C SER A 245 -11.02 -2.91 -1.50
N ALA A 246 -10.32 -3.89 -0.93
CA ALA A 246 -10.76 -4.57 0.30
C ALA A 246 -10.89 -3.60 1.48
N LEU A 247 -9.93 -2.69 1.67
CA LEU A 247 -9.99 -1.64 2.70
C LEU A 247 -11.19 -0.71 2.51
N VAL A 248 -11.48 -0.29 1.27
CA VAL A 248 -12.64 0.57 0.97
C VAL A 248 -13.95 -0.14 1.26
N HIS A 249 -14.09 -1.41 0.87
CA HIS A 249 -15.29 -2.18 1.17
C HIS A 249 -15.47 -2.39 2.68
N LEU A 250 -14.39 -2.66 3.43
CA LEU A 250 -14.44 -2.76 4.87
C LEU A 250 -14.87 -1.44 5.52
N LEU A 251 -14.28 -0.30 5.08
CA LEU A 251 -14.69 1.03 5.53
C LEU A 251 -16.19 1.28 5.24
N SER A 252 -16.67 0.89 4.07
CA SER A 252 -18.08 1.02 3.68
C SER A 252 -19.00 0.20 4.58
N ALA A 253 -18.63 -1.06 4.88
CA ALA A 253 -19.37 -1.93 5.78
C ALA A 253 -19.40 -1.38 7.22
N LEU A 254 -18.28 -0.84 7.71
CA LEU A 254 -18.17 -0.20 9.02
C LEU A 254 -19.07 1.02 9.13
N VAL A 255 -19.04 1.92 8.15
CA VAL A 255 -19.89 3.12 8.09
C VAL A 255 -21.36 2.75 8.00
N ALA A 256 -21.71 1.75 7.18
CA ALA A 256 -23.09 1.27 7.07
C ALA A 256 -23.59 0.67 8.40
N GLN A 257 -22.74 -0.02 9.15
CA GLN A 257 -23.09 -0.58 10.45
C GLN A 257 -23.39 0.50 11.48
N VAL A 258 -22.60 1.58 11.55
CA VAL A 258 -22.88 2.68 12.50
C VAL A 258 -24.26 3.27 12.27
N LYS A 259 -24.65 3.48 10.99
CA LYS A 259 -26.00 3.94 10.64
C LYS A 259 -27.10 3.02 11.15
N VAL A 260 -26.91 1.70 11.07
CA VAL A 260 -27.89 0.73 11.57
C VAL A 260 -27.96 0.78 13.10
N VAL A 261 -26.81 0.85 13.78
CA VAL A 261 -26.78 0.84 15.25
C VAL A 261 -27.42 2.11 15.81
N GLU A 262 -27.16 3.29 15.24
CA GLU A 262 -27.78 4.57 15.64
C GLU A 262 -29.30 4.59 15.48
N LEU A 263 -29.83 3.88 14.47
CA LEU A 263 -31.27 3.84 14.21
C LEU A 263 -32.03 2.86 15.12
N PHE A 264 -31.35 1.84 15.67
CA PHE A 264 -32.03 0.69 16.26
C PHE A 264 -31.54 0.28 17.66
N SER A 265 -30.48 0.89 18.23
CA SER A 265 -29.97 0.45 19.54
C SER A 265 -29.13 1.49 20.30
N ASP A 266 -29.24 1.48 21.63
CA ASP A 266 -28.32 2.16 22.56
C ASP A 266 -26.94 1.46 22.69
N ASN A 267 -26.55 0.58 21.76
CA ASN A 267 -25.32 -0.21 21.87
C ASN A 267 -24.07 0.62 21.49
N MET A 268 -23.70 1.55 22.38
CA MET A 268 -22.54 2.42 22.25
C MET A 268 -21.23 1.64 22.06
N THR A 269 -21.14 0.41 22.60
CA THR A 269 -19.94 -0.43 22.51
C THR A 269 -19.69 -0.87 21.06
N ARG A 270 -20.70 -1.39 20.36
CA ARG A 270 -20.56 -1.80 18.94
C ARG A 270 -20.18 -0.62 18.04
N THR A 271 -20.83 0.53 18.23
CA THR A 271 -20.48 1.76 17.50
C THR A 271 -19.03 2.17 17.75
N LYS A 272 -18.57 2.13 19.01
CA LYS A 272 -17.19 2.45 19.36
C LYS A 272 -16.18 1.51 18.68
N HIS A 273 -16.42 0.19 18.69
CA HIS A 273 -15.55 -0.75 17.99
C HIS A 273 -15.55 -0.54 16.47
N ALA A 274 -16.72 -0.29 15.86
CA ALA A 274 -16.81 0.01 14.43
C ALA A 274 -16.04 1.28 14.06
N LEU A 275 -16.19 2.36 14.83
CA LEU A 275 -15.46 3.62 14.63
C LEU A 275 -13.95 3.45 14.79
N ASN A 276 -13.50 2.77 15.83
CA ASN A 276 -12.07 2.50 16.04
C ASN A 276 -11.49 1.65 14.90
N THR A 277 -12.22 0.62 14.47
CA THR A 277 -11.81 -0.24 13.34
C THR A 277 -11.77 0.56 12.03
N ALA A 278 -12.71 1.48 11.82
CA ALA A 278 -12.71 2.37 10.66
C ALA A 278 -11.50 3.31 10.69
N ASN A 279 -11.17 3.85 11.86
CA ASN A 279 -10.01 4.72 12.03
C ASN A 279 -8.67 4.00 11.73
N ILE A 280 -8.53 2.74 12.17
CA ILE A 280 -7.36 1.91 11.82
C ILE A 280 -7.34 1.60 10.33
N THR A 281 -8.49 1.26 9.74
CA THR A 281 -8.64 1.02 8.29
C THR A 281 -8.15 2.23 7.49
N LEU A 282 -8.55 3.44 7.88
CA LEU A 282 -8.05 4.68 7.27
C LEU A 282 -6.54 4.86 7.46
N GLY A 283 -6.01 4.51 8.63
CA GLY A 283 -4.56 4.53 8.89
C GLY A 283 -3.78 3.60 7.95
N ILE A 284 -4.30 2.40 7.68
CA ILE A 284 -3.73 1.47 6.69
C ILE A 284 -3.85 2.06 5.28
N MET A 285 -4.99 2.66 4.93
CA MET A 285 -5.18 3.31 3.64
C MET A 285 -4.17 4.43 3.40
N ILE A 286 -3.95 5.34 4.36
CA ILE A 286 -2.95 6.42 4.24
C ILE A 286 -1.55 5.87 3.95
N ALA A 287 -1.21 4.76 4.61
CA ALA A 287 0.12 4.17 4.49
C ALA A 287 0.29 3.35 3.21
N THR A 288 -0.81 2.84 2.65
CA THR A 288 -0.83 2.08 1.39
C THR A 288 -1.18 2.93 0.18
N PHE A 289 -1.62 4.19 0.36
CA PHE A 289 -1.94 5.14 -0.71
C PHE A 289 -0.66 5.73 -1.28
N VAL A 290 0.07 4.83 -1.92
CA VAL A 290 1.40 5.10 -2.41
C VAL A 290 1.40 5.45 -3.88
N GLY A 291 0.39 5.10 -4.67
CA GLY A 291 0.40 5.50 -6.07
C GLY A 291 -0.84 5.10 -6.85
N PRO A 292 -0.78 5.19 -8.19
CA PRO A 292 -1.91 4.91 -9.06
C PRO A 292 -2.50 3.51 -8.84
N GLU A 293 -1.66 2.51 -8.56
CA GLU A 293 -2.06 1.11 -8.38
C GLU A 293 -2.91 0.87 -7.11
N THR A 294 -2.83 1.75 -6.12
CA THR A 294 -3.65 1.65 -4.89
C THR A 294 -4.84 2.59 -4.91
N ILE A 295 -4.63 3.80 -5.45
CA ILE A 295 -5.65 4.84 -5.51
C ILE A 295 -6.73 4.48 -6.53
N SER A 296 -6.34 3.96 -7.70
CA SER A 296 -7.28 3.62 -8.77
C SER A 296 -8.31 2.55 -8.33
N PRO A 297 -7.89 1.38 -7.76
CA PRO A 297 -8.86 0.38 -7.28
C PRO A 297 -9.68 0.85 -6.08
N ALA A 298 -9.16 1.76 -5.24
CA ALA A 298 -9.91 2.32 -4.13
C ALA A 298 -11.02 3.28 -4.60
N LEU A 299 -10.74 4.11 -5.60
CA LEU A 299 -11.74 4.95 -6.27
C LEU A 299 -12.83 4.11 -6.93
N GLU A 300 -12.45 3.05 -7.65
CA GLU A 300 -13.39 2.10 -8.26
C GLU A 300 -14.29 1.40 -7.23
N ALA A 301 -13.74 1.07 -6.05
CA ALA A 301 -14.47 0.51 -4.92
C ALA A 301 -15.40 1.52 -4.21
N GLY A 302 -15.46 2.78 -4.67
CA GLY A 302 -16.40 3.78 -4.16
C GLY A 302 -15.89 4.52 -2.91
N LEU A 303 -14.58 4.74 -2.79
CA LEU A 303 -13.97 5.47 -1.68
C LEU A 303 -14.65 6.82 -1.42
N LEU A 304 -14.75 7.67 -2.43
CA LEU A 304 -15.35 9.01 -2.27
C LEU A 304 -16.82 8.95 -1.83
N GLN A 305 -17.61 8.02 -2.39
CA GLN A 305 -19.00 7.83 -1.93
C GLN A 305 -19.05 7.39 -0.46
N THR A 306 -18.13 6.52 -0.04
CA THR A 306 -18.05 6.04 1.33
C THR A 306 -17.67 7.16 2.31
N ILE A 307 -16.70 8.02 1.94
CA ILE A 307 -16.33 9.21 2.73
C ILE A 307 -17.51 10.13 2.94
N PHE A 308 -18.25 10.45 1.87
CA PHE A 308 -19.41 11.33 1.96
C PHE A 308 -20.55 10.72 2.78
N LYS A 309 -20.81 9.41 2.61
CA LYS A 309 -21.78 8.70 3.45
C LYS A 309 -21.37 8.74 4.93
N ALA A 310 -20.09 8.55 5.24
CA ALA A 310 -19.57 8.66 6.60
C ALA A 310 -19.83 10.06 7.16
N GLY A 311 -19.61 11.12 6.38
CA GLY A 311 -19.83 12.52 6.80
C GLY A 311 -21.28 12.83 7.12
N LEU A 312 -22.22 12.15 6.46
CA LEU A 312 -23.66 12.28 6.73
C LEU A 312 -24.11 11.48 7.96
N ILE A 313 -23.48 10.33 8.24
CA ILE A 313 -23.88 9.43 9.32
C ILE A 313 -23.22 9.84 10.64
N LEU A 314 -21.89 9.93 10.66
CA LEU A 314 -21.11 9.97 11.91
C LEU A 314 -21.11 11.32 12.63
N GLY A 315 -21.61 12.38 11.99
CA GLY A 315 -21.46 13.73 12.50
C GLY A 315 -19.99 14.16 12.62
N ARG A 316 -19.74 15.34 13.22
CA ARG A 316 -18.45 16.03 13.11
C ARG A 316 -17.72 16.27 14.43
N SER A 317 -18.43 16.44 15.54
CA SER A 317 -17.88 17.06 16.77
C SER A 317 -16.91 16.19 17.58
N ASN A 318 -16.87 14.87 17.36
CA ASN A 318 -16.07 13.95 18.20
C ASN A 318 -15.08 13.06 17.42
N LEU A 319 -14.87 13.30 16.13
CA LEU A 319 -14.11 12.41 15.23
C LEU A 319 -12.96 13.12 14.51
N LYS A 320 -12.29 14.06 15.19
CA LYS A 320 -11.20 14.88 14.61
C LYS A 320 -10.12 14.01 13.93
N ASP A 321 -9.59 13.01 14.62
CA ASP A 321 -8.56 12.11 14.08
C ASP A 321 -9.05 11.31 12.85
N PHE A 322 -10.31 10.89 12.83
CA PHE A 322 -10.90 10.22 11.67
C PHE A 322 -10.96 11.16 10.46
N TRP A 323 -11.40 12.41 10.66
CA TRP A 323 -11.52 13.39 9.58
C TRP A 323 -10.17 13.89 9.06
N GLU A 324 -9.19 14.11 9.94
CA GLU A 324 -7.82 14.41 9.55
C GLU A 324 -7.22 13.30 8.66
N LYS A 325 -7.54 12.03 8.95
CA LYS A 325 -7.13 10.92 8.09
C LYS A 325 -7.81 10.95 6.73
N ILE A 326 -9.10 11.29 6.67
CA ILE A 326 -9.82 11.48 5.40
C ILE A 326 -9.21 12.60 4.57
N GLU A 327 -8.89 13.74 5.18
CA GLU A 327 -8.22 14.87 4.51
C GLU A 327 -6.90 14.40 3.91
N LYS A 328 -6.06 13.72 4.71
CA LYS A 328 -4.80 13.15 4.24
C LYS A 328 -4.98 12.21 3.04
N ILE A 329 -6.02 11.38 3.03
CA ILE A 329 -6.33 10.49 1.90
C ILE A 329 -6.74 11.28 0.65
N ILE A 330 -7.56 12.32 0.79
CA ILE A 330 -7.97 13.17 -0.34
C ILE A 330 -6.77 13.94 -0.90
N THR A 331 -5.93 14.52 -0.02
CA THR A 331 -4.69 15.19 -0.41
C THR A 331 -3.72 14.24 -1.12
N GLN A 332 -3.53 13.03 -0.58
CA GLN A 332 -2.76 11.97 -1.22
C GLN A 332 -3.30 11.63 -2.60
N MET A 333 -4.60 11.44 -2.73
CA MET A 333 -5.20 11.14 -4.02
C MET A 333 -4.99 12.27 -5.04
N SER A 334 -5.12 13.53 -4.59
CA SER A 334 -4.89 14.73 -5.38
C SER A 334 -3.46 14.80 -5.94
N SER A 335 -2.46 14.36 -5.18
CA SER A 335 -1.06 14.35 -5.63
C SER A 335 -0.79 13.41 -6.80
N PHE A 336 -1.62 12.39 -6.99
CA PHE A 336 -1.49 11.42 -8.08
C PHE A 336 -2.45 11.68 -9.24
N MET A 337 -3.18 12.80 -9.26
CA MET A 337 -4.07 13.15 -10.38
C MET A 337 -3.31 13.49 -11.68
N PHE A 338 -1.99 13.65 -11.63
CA PHE A 338 -1.15 13.73 -12.82
C PHE A 338 -1.03 12.41 -13.57
N TYR A 339 -1.50 11.31 -12.99
CA TYR A 339 -1.61 10.06 -13.70
C TYR A 339 -3.01 10.00 -14.32
N PRO A 340 -3.17 9.97 -15.67
CA PRO A 340 -4.49 9.92 -16.29
C PRO A 340 -5.37 8.77 -15.78
N ALA A 341 -4.77 7.65 -15.38
CA ALA A 341 -5.48 6.54 -14.75
C ALA A 341 -6.21 6.93 -13.45
N VAL A 342 -5.58 7.76 -12.61
CA VAL A 342 -6.16 8.27 -11.36
C VAL A 342 -7.17 9.37 -11.67
N LEU A 343 -6.78 10.37 -12.48
CA LEU A 343 -7.65 11.50 -12.85
C LEU A 343 -8.99 11.04 -13.40
N CYS A 344 -8.98 10.12 -14.37
CA CYS A 344 -10.22 9.60 -14.97
C CYS A 344 -11.14 8.95 -13.93
N ARG A 345 -10.57 8.27 -12.92
CA ARG A 345 -11.34 7.63 -11.85
C ARG A 345 -11.83 8.63 -10.81
N VAL A 346 -11.08 9.69 -10.55
CA VAL A 346 -11.54 10.83 -9.76
C VAL A 346 -12.76 11.44 -10.45
N VAL A 347 -12.67 11.80 -11.73
CA VAL A 347 -13.79 12.37 -12.51
C VAL A 347 -15.05 11.50 -12.47
N VAL A 348 -14.88 10.18 -12.64
CA VAL A 348 -16.03 9.26 -12.56
C VAL A 348 -16.60 9.21 -11.13
N SER A 349 -15.74 9.22 -10.12
CA SER A 349 -16.15 9.09 -8.72
C SER A 349 -16.79 10.38 -8.18
N THR A 350 -16.27 11.55 -8.56
CA THR A 350 -16.85 12.84 -8.20
C THR A 350 -18.23 13.04 -8.83
N ARG A 351 -18.38 12.67 -10.10
CA ARG A 351 -19.68 12.60 -10.77
C ARG A 351 -20.67 11.69 -10.04
N LYS A 352 -20.26 10.49 -9.63
CA LYS A 352 -21.11 9.59 -8.84
C LYS A 352 -21.53 10.19 -7.49
N VAL A 353 -20.66 10.93 -6.82
CA VAL A 353 -20.98 11.67 -5.58
C VAL A 353 -21.99 12.79 -5.84
N PHE A 354 -21.83 13.51 -6.95
CA PHE A 354 -22.77 14.56 -7.38
C PHE A 354 -24.15 13.99 -7.74
N GLU A 355 -24.21 12.98 -8.62
CA GLU A 355 -25.44 12.35 -9.12
C GLU A 355 -26.25 11.68 -7.99
N SER A 356 -25.57 11.12 -6.98
CA SER A 356 -26.23 10.56 -5.79
C SER A 356 -26.75 11.61 -4.81
N GLY A 357 -26.50 12.90 -5.05
CA GLY A 357 -26.92 14.00 -4.18
C GLY A 357 -26.15 14.11 -2.86
N LEU A 358 -25.13 13.27 -2.64
CA LEU A 358 -24.32 13.25 -1.42
C LEU A 358 -23.61 14.60 -1.20
N GLU A 359 -23.08 15.20 -2.28
CA GLU A 359 -22.42 16.50 -2.23
C GLU A 359 -23.35 17.60 -1.70
N ARG A 360 -24.58 17.65 -2.21
CA ARG A 360 -25.59 18.65 -1.83
C ARG A 360 -26.02 18.50 -0.37
N GLN A 361 -26.19 17.26 0.10
CA GLN A 361 -26.60 16.99 1.48
C GLN A 361 -25.51 17.44 2.45
N LEU A 362 -24.25 17.07 2.19
CA LEU A 362 -23.12 17.40 3.05
C LEU A 362 -22.85 18.91 3.12
N ARG A 363 -22.94 19.62 1.98
CA ARG A 363 -22.75 21.07 1.90
C ARG A 363 -23.72 21.84 2.82
N LYS A 364 -24.97 21.38 2.94
CA LYS A 364 -25.98 22.02 3.79
C LYS A 364 -25.67 21.86 5.27
N SER A 365 -24.96 20.82 5.67
CA SER A 365 -24.75 20.49 7.07
C SER A 365 -23.75 21.42 7.76
N ASP A 366 -22.67 21.84 7.09
CA ASP A 366 -21.79 22.94 7.53
C ASP A 366 -20.68 23.22 6.48
N PRO A 367 -20.59 24.42 5.87
CA PRO A 367 -19.60 24.78 4.85
C PRO A 367 -18.16 24.97 5.35
N GLY A 368 -17.94 25.16 6.66
CA GLY A 368 -16.63 25.44 7.26
C GLY A 368 -15.79 24.19 7.53
N TRP A 369 -16.32 23.01 7.21
CA TRP A 369 -15.64 21.73 7.44
C TRP A 369 -14.37 21.60 6.59
N SER A 370 -13.24 21.28 7.22
CA SER A 370 -11.93 21.16 6.56
C SER A 370 -11.94 20.12 5.44
N VAL A 371 -12.56 18.94 5.64
CA VAL A 371 -12.77 17.94 4.57
C VAL A 371 -13.53 18.52 3.38
N TRP A 372 -14.51 19.41 3.61
CA TRP A 372 -15.24 20.07 2.53
C TRP A 372 -14.35 21.02 1.74
N GLN A 373 -13.45 21.74 2.40
CA GLN A 373 -12.45 22.58 1.72
C GLN A 373 -11.49 21.73 0.89
N THR A 374 -10.95 20.66 1.46
CA THR A 374 -10.09 19.71 0.73
C THR A 374 -10.80 19.10 -0.47
N TRP A 375 -12.09 18.77 -0.33
CA TRP A 375 -12.93 18.30 -1.44
C TRP A 375 -13.11 19.34 -2.54
N LYS A 376 -13.33 20.60 -2.17
CA LYS A 376 -13.54 21.70 -3.13
C LYS A 376 -12.28 21.90 -3.97
N LEU A 377 -11.12 21.90 -3.33
CA LEU A 377 -9.82 22.01 -3.99
C LEU A 377 -9.52 20.79 -4.88
N LEU A 378 -9.91 19.59 -4.45
CA LEU A 378 -9.84 18.39 -5.30
C LEU A 378 -10.64 18.56 -6.59
N LYS A 379 -11.87 19.11 -6.52
CA LYS A 379 -12.71 19.34 -7.70
C LYS A 379 -12.17 20.43 -8.62
N GLU A 380 -11.71 21.54 -8.05
CA GLU A 380 -11.10 22.63 -8.83
C GLU A 380 -9.88 22.12 -9.61
N LYS A 381 -9.04 21.29 -8.97
CA LYS A 381 -7.91 20.61 -9.61
C LYS A 381 -8.34 19.54 -10.61
N GLU A 382 -9.38 18.77 -10.32
CA GLU A 382 -9.98 17.81 -11.27
C GLU A 382 -10.40 18.50 -12.55
N ASP A 383 -11.18 19.57 -12.44
CA ASP A 383 -11.73 20.30 -13.58
C ASP A 383 -10.59 20.89 -14.45
N CYS A 384 -9.57 21.46 -13.82
CA CYS A 384 -8.38 21.97 -14.50
C CYS A 384 -7.61 20.85 -15.25
N LEU A 385 -7.21 19.80 -14.55
CA LEU A 385 -6.43 18.71 -15.14
C LEU A 385 -7.21 17.92 -16.19
N ALA A 386 -8.51 17.72 -15.98
CA ALA A 386 -9.37 17.04 -16.95
C ALA A 386 -9.52 17.88 -18.23
N SER A 387 -9.67 19.20 -18.09
CA SER A 387 -9.74 20.12 -19.23
C SER A 387 -8.44 20.12 -20.04
N LEU A 388 -7.29 20.15 -19.36
CA LEU A 388 -5.97 20.04 -20.01
C LEU A 388 -5.84 18.72 -20.78
N LEU A 389 -6.13 17.59 -20.12
CA LEU A 389 -6.04 16.27 -20.73
C LEU A 389 -6.99 16.12 -21.94
N ASP A 390 -8.20 16.69 -21.89
CA ASP A 390 -9.18 16.62 -22.98
C ASP A 390 -8.89 17.60 -24.12
N TYR A 391 -8.26 18.75 -23.85
CA TYR A 391 -7.76 19.66 -24.88
C TYR A 391 -6.67 18.96 -25.71
N ASP A 392 -5.67 18.40 -25.07
CA ASP A 392 -4.52 17.83 -25.78
C ASP A 392 -4.79 16.49 -26.44
N LYS A 393 -5.72 15.68 -25.90
CA LYS A 393 -6.18 14.48 -26.63
C LYS A 393 -6.79 14.82 -27.98
N ARG A 394 -7.31 16.04 -28.17
CA ARG A 394 -7.85 16.50 -29.45
C ARG A 394 -6.76 17.09 -30.34
N ASP A 395 -5.84 17.85 -29.78
CA ASP A 395 -4.79 18.55 -30.53
C ASP A 395 -3.60 17.64 -30.89
N LYS A 396 -3.13 16.84 -29.93
CA LYS A 396 -1.90 16.04 -30.03
C LYS A 396 -2.11 14.57 -29.66
N PRO A 397 -3.01 13.82 -30.33
CA PRO A 397 -3.32 12.42 -29.98
C PRO A 397 -2.12 11.47 -30.11
N TRP A 398 -1.09 11.84 -30.88
CA TRP A 398 0.12 11.02 -31.06
C TRP A 398 0.99 10.97 -29.80
N LEU A 399 0.97 11.99 -28.93
CA LEU A 399 1.74 12.02 -27.67
C LEU A 399 1.38 10.86 -26.74
N PHE A 400 0.17 10.30 -26.87
CA PHE A 400 -0.32 9.20 -26.05
C PHE A 400 -0.15 7.82 -26.71
N CYS A 401 0.33 7.75 -27.95
CA CYS A 401 0.58 6.50 -28.65
C CYS A 401 2.02 6.05 -28.42
N GLY A 402 2.22 4.82 -27.96
CA GLY A 402 3.54 4.25 -27.72
C GLY A 402 4.28 3.88 -29.01
N PHE A 403 3.67 4.06 -30.18
CA PHE A 403 4.32 3.88 -31.47
C PHE A 403 4.81 5.24 -31.96
N GLU A 404 6.13 5.48 -31.93
CA GLU A 404 6.73 6.77 -32.28
C GLU A 404 6.45 7.21 -33.72
N GLN A 405 6.28 6.24 -34.63
CA GLN A 405 5.93 6.51 -36.04
C GLN A 405 4.41 6.62 -36.25
N CYS A 406 3.63 6.84 -35.18
CA CYS A 406 2.19 7.05 -35.30
C CYS A 406 1.93 8.37 -36.04
N LEU A 407 1.49 8.28 -37.29
CA LEU A 407 1.09 9.45 -38.06
C LEU A 407 -0.10 10.16 -37.38
N PRO A 408 -0.13 11.51 -37.40
CA PRO A 408 -1.32 12.27 -37.06
C PRO A 408 -2.49 11.76 -37.92
N ARG A 409 -3.63 11.47 -37.29
CA ARG A 409 -4.83 11.12 -38.06
C ARG A 409 -5.34 12.36 -38.76
N ASP A 410 -5.82 12.19 -40.00
CA ASP A 410 -6.58 13.22 -40.70
C ASP A 410 -7.74 13.71 -39.80
N GLU A 411 -7.78 15.03 -39.56
CA GLU A 411 -8.70 15.71 -38.64
C GLU A 411 -10.17 15.31 -38.83
N GLN A 412 -10.56 14.95 -40.06
CA GLN A 412 -11.94 14.62 -40.41
C GLN A 412 -12.45 13.33 -39.75
N THR A 413 -11.57 12.39 -39.38
CA THR A 413 -11.99 11.13 -38.75
C THR A 413 -11.98 11.17 -37.21
N SER A 414 -11.32 12.16 -36.59
CA SER A 414 -11.10 12.17 -35.14
C SER A 414 -12.20 12.88 -34.34
N ARG A 415 -12.88 13.89 -34.92
CA ARG A 415 -13.73 14.82 -34.14
C ARG A 415 -14.99 14.21 -33.52
N TYR A 416 -15.42 13.01 -33.92
CA TYR A 416 -16.72 12.45 -33.49
C TYR A 416 -16.64 11.11 -32.76
N GLN A 417 -15.49 10.42 -32.72
CA GLN A 417 -15.39 9.14 -32.03
C GLN A 417 -14.52 9.26 -30.78
N LYS A 418 -15.12 8.97 -29.62
CA LYS A 418 -14.40 8.83 -28.35
C LYS A 418 -13.33 7.74 -28.52
N GLN A 419 -12.09 8.16 -28.71
CA GLN A 419 -11.00 7.24 -29.03
C GLN A 419 -10.70 6.35 -27.82
N ARG A 420 -10.87 5.04 -27.99
CA ARG A 420 -10.51 4.06 -26.97
C ARG A 420 -9.06 3.64 -27.17
N TYR A 421 -8.20 4.15 -26.31
CA TYR A 421 -6.82 3.70 -26.24
C TYR A 421 -6.73 2.24 -25.81
N LEU A 422 -5.85 1.48 -26.46
CA LEU A 422 -5.56 0.10 -26.15
C LEU A 422 -4.31 0.04 -25.28
N ARG A 423 -4.23 -0.92 -24.35
CA ARG A 423 -3.02 -1.17 -23.57
C ARG A 423 -2.46 -2.54 -23.89
N CYS A 424 -1.15 -2.69 -23.81
CA CYS A 424 -0.54 -4.02 -23.80
C CYS A 424 -1.08 -4.80 -22.59
N SER A 425 -1.67 -5.98 -22.82
CA SER A 425 -2.25 -6.78 -21.74
C SER A 425 -1.19 -7.34 -20.77
N ALA A 426 0.04 -7.54 -21.26
CA ALA A 426 1.15 -8.06 -20.48
C ALA A 426 1.78 -6.99 -19.59
N CYS A 427 2.51 -6.03 -20.16
CA CYS A 427 3.19 -5.01 -19.35
C CYS A 427 2.28 -3.90 -18.82
N GLN A 428 1.19 -3.59 -19.52
CA GLN A 428 0.27 -2.47 -19.23
C GLN A 428 0.89 -1.06 -19.28
N THR A 429 2.18 -0.95 -19.56
CA THR A 429 2.92 0.32 -19.69
C THR A 429 2.69 1.01 -21.04
N LEU A 430 2.56 0.24 -22.13
CA LEU A 430 2.34 0.85 -23.45
C LEU A 430 0.88 0.96 -23.82
N VAL A 431 0.53 2.14 -24.32
CA VAL A 431 -0.80 2.57 -24.72
C VAL A 431 -0.79 2.92 -26.20
N TYR A 432 -1.78 2.47 -26.95
CA TYR A 432 -1.88 2.66 -28.39
C TYR A 432 -3.20 3.31 -28.78
N CYS A 433 -3.11 4.20 -29.76
CA CYS A 433 -4.28 4.88 -30.31
C CYS A 433 -5.15 3.94 -31.19
N SER A 434 -4.60 2.82 -31.67
CA SER A 434 -5.26 1.84 -32.54
C SER A 434 -4.62 0.44 -32.47
N ARG A 435 -5.34 -0.58 -32.97
CA ARG A 435 -4.80 -1.96 -33.10
C ARG A 435 -3.64 -2.02 -34.09
N THR A 436 -3.67 -1.20 -35.14
CA THR A 436 -2.62 -1.14 -36.16
C THR A 436 -1.31 -0.67 -35.55
N CYS A 437 -1.31 0.45 -34.81
CA CYS A 437 -0.13 0.95 -34.11
C CYS A 437 0.39 -0.07 -33.08
N ALA A 438 -0.51 -0.72 -32.33
CA ALA A 438 -0.13 -1.77 -31.39
C ALA A 438 0.60 -2.92 -32.08
N LYS A 439 0.10 -3.39 -33.22
CA LYS A 439 0.71 -4.48 -33.99
C LYS A 439 2.07 -4.08 -34.58
N GLN A 440 2.14 -2.91 -35.22
CA GLN A 440 3.39 -2.40 -35.80
C GLN A 440 4.47 -2.21 -34.74
N HIS A 441 4.11 -1.60 -33.60
CA HIS A 441 5.07 -1.40 -32.51
C HIS A 441 5.50 -2.72 -31.87
N TRP A 442 4.57 -3.68 -31.72
CA TRP A 442 4.86 -5.02 -31.23
C TRP A 442 5.92 -5.73 -32.09
N GLU A 443 5.75 -5.69 -33.41
CA GLU A 443 6.66 -6.31 -34.37
C GLU A 443 8.01 -5.59 -34.45
N ALA A 444 8.01 -4.26 -34.39
CA ALA A 444 9.22 -3.45 -34.53
C ALA A 444 10.15 -3.53 -33.31
N GLN A 445 9.63 -3.33 -32.09
CA GLN A 445 10.48 -3.20 -30.89
C GLN A 445 9.83 -3.63 -29.57
N HIS A 446 8.51 -3.44 -29.39
CA HIS A 446 7.90 -3.66 -28.09
C HIS A 446 7.99 -5.12 -27.61
N ARG A 447 7.95 -6.12 -28.51
CA ARG A 447 8.06 -7.52 -28.12
C ARG A 447 9.32 -7.81 -27.29
N ALA A 448 10.45 -7.20 -27.65
CA ALA A 448 11.72 -7.35 -26.92
C ALA A 448 11.65 -6.70 -25.53
N HIS A 449 11.07 -5.50 -25.44
CA HIS A 449 10.98 -4.73 -24.19
C HIS A 449 9.87 -5.19 -23.25
N CYS A 450 8.81 -5.81 -23.76
CA CYS A 450 7.64 -6.20 -22.97
C CYS A 450 8.00 -7.18 -21.84
N VAL A 451 8.94 -8.10 -22.08
CA VAL A 451 9.37 -9.08 -21.07
C VAL A 451 10.06 -8.38 -19.90
N LYS A 452 10.91 -7.40 -20.17
CA LYS A 452 11.60 -6.59 -19.14
C LYS A 452 10.58 -5.79 -18.32
N LEU A 453 9.69 -5.07 -19.01
CA LEU A 453 8.63 -4.30 -18.37
C LEU A 453 7.71 -5.15 -17.50
N LEU A 454 7.38 -6.36 -17.96
CA LEU A 454 6.60 -7.30 -17.18
C LEU A 454 7.36 -7.74 -15.91
N LYS A 455 8.66 -8.05 -16.02
CA LYS A 455 9.50 -8.41 -14.87
C LYS A 455 9.56 -7.27 -13.84
N GLU A 456 9.78 -6.04 -14.27
CA GLU A 456 9.81 -4.86 -13.39
C GLU A 456 8.48 -4.63 -12.68
N ARG A 457 7.37 -4.78 -13.41
CA ARG A 457 6.03 -4.69 -12.85
C ARG A 457 5.77 -5.78 -11.81
N VAL A 458 6.14 -7.03 -12.10
CA VAL A 458 6.00 -8.14 -11.15
C VAL A 458 6.89 -7.94 -9.92
N ALA A 459 8.06 -7.33 -10.10
CA ALA A 459 8.94 -6.91 -9.00
C ALA A 459 8.42 -5.68 -8.22
N GLY A 460 7.24 -5.15 -8.57
CA GLY A 460 6.61 -4.04 -7.87
C GLY A 460 7.24 -2.69 -8.12
N VAL A 461 7.89 -2.52 -9.27
CA VAL A 461 8.34 -1.23 -9.76
C VAL A 461 7.31 -0.79 -10.82
N PRO A 462 6.18 -0.15 -10.41
CA PRO A 462 5.20 0.32 -11.38
C PRO A 462 5.81 1.43 -12.24
N MET A 463 6.00 1.12 -13.52
CA MET A 463 6.47 2.09 -14.52
C MET A 463 5.29 2.92 -15.03
N PRO A 464 5.43 4.26 -15.17
CA PRO A 464 4.42 5.09 -15.80
C PRO A 464 4.24 4.63 -17.23
N SER A 465 3.00 4.64 -17.68
CA SER A 465 2.71 4.43 -19.08
C SER A 465 3.23 5.58 -19.93
N ASN A 466 3.41 5.35 -21.22
CA ASN A 466 3.71 6.43 -22.17
C ASN A 466 2.61 7.50 -22.18
N MET A 467 1.37 7.14 -21.81
CA MET A 467 0.29 8.10 -21.62
C MET A 467 0.47 8.97 -20.36
N ASP A 468 1.03 8.40 -19.29
CA ASP A 468 1.38 9.18 -18.10
C ASP A 468 2.50 10.18 -18.44
N PHE A 469 3.58 9.73 -19.09
CA PHE A 469 4.66 10.64 -19.55
C PHE A 469 4.16 11.72 -20.52
N GLY A 470 3.33 11.37 -21.49
CA GLY A 470 2.72 12.35 -22.39
C GLY A 470 1.94 13.42 -21.62
N PHE A 471 1.19 13.03 -20.57
CA PHE A 471 0.48 14.00 -19.74
C PHE A 471 1.38 14.79 -18.80
N PHE A 472 2.47 14.20 -18.30
CA PHE A 472 3.49 14.90 -17.52
C PHE A 472 4.11 16.04 -18.32
N THR A 473 4.55 15.76 -19.55
CA THR A 473 5.04 16.76 -20.53
C THR A 473 4.04 17.88 -20.74
N LEU A 474 2.79 17.52 -21.06
CA LEU A 474 1.75 18.53 -21.31
C LEU A 474 1.50 19.42 -20.10
N PHE A 475 1.49 18.84 -18.91
CA PHE A 475 1.36 19.62 -17.68
C PHE A 475 2.56 20.54 -17.46
N THR A 476 3.78 20.03 -17.61
CA THR A 476 5.02 20.83 -17.51
C THR A 476 4.99 22.00 -18.49
N GLN A 477 4.59 21.76 -19.74
CA GLN A 477 4.47 22.80 -20.77
C GLN A 477 3.43 23.85 -20.38
N HIS A 478 2.22 23.41 -20.05
CA HIS A 478 1.13 24.30 -19.66
C HIS A 478 1.50 25.16 -18.44
N TYR A 479 2.20 24.58 -17.48
CA TYR A 479 2.66 25.29 -16.30
C TYR A 479 3.68 26.38 -16.68
N VAL A 480 4.74 26.04 -17.43
CA VAL A 480 5.73 27.03 -17.89
C VAL A 480 5.07 28.16 -18.68
N ASP A 481 4.14 27.82 -19.57
CA ASP A 481 3.45 28.81 -20.40
C ASP A 481 2.53 29.73 -19.54
N SER A 482 1.94 29.20 -18.46
CA SER A 482 1.08 29.97 -17.56
C SER A 482 1.85 30.90 -16.62
N TYR A 483 3.12 30.57 -16.33
CA TYR A 483 3.99 31.32 -15.42
C TYR A 483 5.17 31.98 -16.11
N GLU A 484 5.13 32.09 -17.44
CA GLU A 484 6.20 32.62 -18.29
C GLU A 484 6.76 33.95 -17.74
N GLU A 485 5.90 34.92 -17.48
CA GLU A 485 6.32 36.25 -17.02
C GLU A 485 7.03 36.21 -15.66
N GLN A 486 6.61 35.32 -14.76
CA GLN A 486 7.20 35.20 -13.42
C GLN A 486 8.54 34.47 -13.48
N ILE A 487 8.63 33.41 -14.28
CA ILE A 487 9.87 32.68 -14.54
C ILE A 487 10.91 33.66 -15.11
N PHE A 488 10.55 34.43 -16.13
CA PHE A 488 11.44 35.45 -16.68
C PHE A 488 11.80 36.54 -15.68
N GLY A 489 10.83 37.01 -14.89
CA GLY A 489 11.09 38.00 -13.85
C GLY A 489 12.19 37.56 -12.87
N ILE A 490 12.19 36.29 -12.46
CA ILE A 490 13.21 35.77 -11.53
C ILE A 490 14.57 35.62 -12.24
N LEU A 491 14.59 35.07 -13.46
CA LEU A 491 15.81 34.94 -14.28
C LEU A 491 16.49 36.29 -14.54
N GLU A 492 15.70 37.37 -14.71
CA GLU A 492 16.24 38.72 -14.92
C GLU A 492 16.76 39.39 -13.62
N ILE A 493 16.18 39.06 -12.47
CA ILE A 493 16.53 39.69 -11.18
C ILE A 493 17.78 39.06 -10.55
N ASP A 494 17.95 37.74 -10.66
CA ASP A 494 19.03 36.99 -9.99
C ASP A 494 20.34 36.89 -10.81
N SER A 495 20.58 37.86 -11.68
CA SER A 495 21.86 38.02 -12.41
C SER A 495 23.00 38.75 -11.66
N PRO A 496 23.22 38.72 -10.33
CA PRO A 496 24.57 38.86 -9.80
C PRO A 496 25.37 37.58 -10.08
N PRO A 497 26.66 37.64 -10.46
CA PRO A 497 27.47 36.44 -10.61
C PRO A 497 27.50 35.67 -9.29
N PHE A 498 26.93 34.47 -9.30
CA PHE A 498 26.83 33.55 -8.17
C PHE A 498 28.26 33.22 -7.68
N THR A 499 28.69 33.81 -6.55
CA THR A 499 30.04 33.59 -5.97
C THR A 499 30.02 32.73 -4.70
N GLY A 500 28.87 32.16 -4.32
CA GLY A 500 28.69 31.47 -3.03
C GLY A 500 28.80 29.94 -3.11
N ILE A 501 30.01 29.38 -3.14
CA ILE A 501 30.25 27.92 -2.96
C ILE A 501 30.89 27.59 -1.58
N GLU A 502 30.92 28.51 -0.62
CA GLU A 502 31.80 28.35 0.55
C GLU A 502 31.25 27.60 1.80
N SER A 503 30.06 26.97 1.82
CA SER A 503 29.54 26.44 3.12
C SER A 503 28.93 25.04 3.17
N ALA A 504 28.96 24.21 2.13
CA ALA A 504 28.48 22.82 2.24
C ALA A 504 29.55 21.90 2.85
N THR A 505 29.47 21.57 4.14
CA THR A 505 30.44 20.76 4.90
C THR A 505 30.51 19.26 4.55
N ASN A 506 30.03 18.85 3.37
CA ASN A 506 30.03 17.45 2.90
C ASN A 506 30.61 17.29 1.48
N VAL A 507 31.65 18.07 1.16
CA VAL A 507 32.24 18.24 -0.19
C VAL A 507 32.89 16.99 -0.79
N ALA A 508 33.36 16.04 0.04
CA ALA A 508 34.22 14.95 -0.43
C ALA A 508 33.52 13.95 -1.38
N ASP A 509 32.23 13.66 -1.13
CA ASP A 509 31.45 12.74 -1.98
C ASP A 509 31.02 13.45 -3.29
N TRP A 510 30.81 14.76 -3.20
CA TRP A 510 30.31 15.62 -4.27
C TRP A 510 31.36 15.93 -5.33
N THR A 511 32.58 16.24 -4.89
CA THR A 511 33.71 16.49 -5.80
C THR A 511 33.99 15.30 -6.69
N THR A 512 33.75 14.08 -6.22
CA THR A 512 33.96 12.86 -7.03
C THR A 512 32.89 12.71 -8.12
N MET A 513 31.60 12.92 -7.79
CA MET A 513 30.52 12.86 -8.80
C MET A 513 30.65 13.97 -9.85
N VAL A 514 30.87 15.21 -9.41
CA VAL A 514 31.09 16.35 -10.32
C VAL A 514 32.40 16.19 -11.10
N ALA A 515 33.45 15.63 -10.49
CA ALA A 515 34.70 15.34 -11.20
C ALA A 515 34.51 14.35 -12.34
N ASN A 516 33.63 13.36 -12.15
CA ASN A 516 33.28 12.33 -13.14
C ASN A 516 32.30 12.82 -14.23
N LEU A 517 31.71 14.01 -14.08
CA LEU A 517 30.97 14.61 -15.19
C LEU A 517 31.94 14.89 -16.35
N PRO A 518 31.49 14.69 -17.60
CA PRO A 518 32.26 15.08 -18.78
C PRO A 518 32.80 16.52 -18.64
N ALA A 519 34.04 16.77 -19.05
CA ALA A 519 34.70 18.07 -18.82
C ALA A 519 33.94 19.25 -19.43
N ASP A 520 33.17 18.99 -20.49
CA ASP A 520 32.24 19.88 -21.16
C ASP A 520 30.95 20.15 -20.37
N ALA A 521 30.48 19.21 -19.54
CA ALA A 521 29.34 19.43 -18.66
C ALA A 521 29.62 20.44 -17.53
N LYS A 522 30.90 20.62 -17.14
CA LYS A 522 31.33 21.62 -16.14
C LYS A 522 31.27 23.07 -16.64
N LEU A 523 31.06 23.27 -17.94
CA LEU A 523 30.95 24.60 -18.57
C LEU A 523 29.50 25.03 -18.79
N ILE A 524 28.54 24.18 -18.47
CA ILE A 524 27.11 24.44 -18.68
C ILE A 524 26.62 25.34 -17.55
N THR A 525 26.39 26.61 -17.86
CA THR A 525 25.86 27.63 -16.93
C THR A 525 24.37 27.90 -17.16
N HIS A 526 23.63 26.94 -17.72
CA HIS A 526 22.21 27.09 -17.96
C HIS A 526 21.45 27.08 -16.63
N GLU A 527 20.57 28.06 -16.46
CA GLU A 527 19.57 28.05 -15.41
C GLU A 527 18.51 27.00 -15.75
N ILE A 528 18.20 26.14 -14.78
CA ILE A 528 17.24 25.05 -14.94
C ILE A 528 15.98 25.44 -14.17
N VAL A 529 14.84 25.49 -14.87
CA VAL A 529 13.54 25.66 -14.23
C VAL A 529 13.06 24.30 -13.76
N VAL A 530 13.06 24.08 -12.46
CA VAL A 530 12.62 22.84 -11.84
C VAL A 530 11.17 23.00 -11.42
N ILE A 531 10.27 22.13 -11.88
CA ILE A 531 8.86 22.12 -11.49
C ILE A 531 8.61 20.87 -10.63
N ASP A 532 8.43 21.07 -9.32
CA ASP A 532 8.33 19.98 -8.35
C ASP A 532 6.87 19.66 -8.00
N MET A 533 6.33 18.63 -8.66
CA MET A 533 4.95 18.21 -8.45
C MET A 533 4.74 17.45 -7.13
N ASP A 534 5.81 16.97 -6.50
CA ASP A 534 5.72 16.39 -5.16
C ASP A 534 5.48 17.49 -4.10
N THR A 535 5.90 18.72 -4.40
CA THR A 535 5.55 19.91 -3.62
C THR A 535 4.17 20.45 -4.00
N TYR A 536 3.79 20.42 -5.29
CA TYR A 536 2.42 20.74 -5.73
C TYR A 536 1.35 19.84 -5.09
N ALA A 537 1.69 18.61 -4.73
CA ALA A 537 0.82 17.74 -3.93
C ALA A 537 0.32 18.39 -2.63
N LYS A 538 1.12 19.31 -2.07
CA LYS A 538 0.85 20.01 -0.81
C LYS A 538 0.16 21.35 -1.04
N LEU A 539 0.35 21.94 -2.23
CA LEU A 539 -0.21 23.21 -2.65
C LEU A 539 -1.54 22.96 -3.37
N PHE A 540 -2.64 23.29 -2.71
CA PHE A 540 -3.97 23.11 -3.28
C PHE A 540 -4.41 24.26 -4.19
N GLU A 541 -3.62 25.31 -4.29
CA GLU A 541 -3.90 26.43 -5.19
C GLU A 541 -3.31 26.11 -6.56
N PRO A 542 -4.15 25.91 -7.60
CA PRO A 542 -3.68 25.67 -8.96
C PRO A 542 -2.76 26.78 -9.46
N ASP A 543 -2.93 27.98 -8.88
CA ASP A 543 -2.27 29.21 -9.26
C ASP A 543 -1.08 29.57 -8.34
N ALA A 544 -0.68 28.71 -7.39
CA ALA A 544 0.45 28.99 -6.51
C ALA A 544 1.77 29.04 -7.31
N PRO A 545 2.51 30.16 -7.31
CA PRO A 545 3.82 30.28 -7.98
C PRO A 545 4.91 29.42 -7.33
N GLU A 546 4.64 28.83 -6.15
CA GLU A 546 5.60 28.10 -5.32
C GLU A 546 5.97 26.70 -5.85
N ILE A 547 5.52 26.31 -7.04
CA ILE A 547 5.71 24.96 -7.58
C ILE A 547 7.00 24.84 -8.40
N PHE A 548 7.52 25.97 -8.88
CA PHE A 548 8.78 26.01 -9.60
C PHE A 548 9.89 26.69 -8.80
N SER A 549 11.11 26.27 -9.05
CA SER A 549 12.34 26.90 -8.56
C SER A 549 13.34 26.99 -9.70
N ILE A 550 14.25 27.96 -9.61
CA ILE A 550 15.42 28.02 -10.48
C ILE A 550 16.56 27.32 -9.76
N SER A 551 17.25 26.43 -10.46
CA SER A 551 18.38 25.68 -9.90
C SER A 551 19.47 25.58 -10.96
N ASP A 552 20.72 25.51 -10.52
CA ASP A 552 21.80 25.11 -11.41
C ASP A 552 21.89 23.56 -11.49
N LEU A 553 22.71 23.08 -12.42
CA LEU A 553 22.92 21.64 -12.60
C LEU A 553 23.48 20.97 -11.34
N GLY A 554 24.34 21.67 -10.59
CA GLY A 554 24.91 21.16 -9.36
C GLY A 554 23.82 20.91 -8.33
N ASP A 555 23.05 21.94 -7.98
CA ASP A 555 21.96 21.87 -7.01
C ASP A 555 20.94 20.78 -7.39
N LEU A 556 20.62 20.67 -8.68
CA LEU A 556 19.70 19.64 -9.15
C LEU A 556 20.28 18.21 -9.03
N ILE A 557 21.56 18.00 -9.29
CA ILE A 557 22.24 16.70 -9.06
C ILE A 557 22.32 16.37 -7.56
N CYS A 558 22.33 17.41 -6.71
CA CYS A 558 22.27 17.29 -5.25
C CYS A 558 20.93 16.72 -4.77
N ASP A 559 19.85 16.92 -5.53
CA ASP A 559 18.54 16.40 -5.17
C ASP A 559 18.61 14.86 -5.02
N PRO A 560 18.24 14.31 -3.85
CA PRO A 560 18.30 12.87 -3.61
C PRO A 560 17.55 12.03 -4.64
N ARG A 561 16.48 12.56 -5.24
CA ARG A 561 15.65 11.92 -6.28
C ARG A 561 16.38 11.86 -7.61
N VAL A 562 17.13 12.90 -7.96
CA VAL A 562 17.95 12.94 -9.18
C VAL A 562 19.18 12.05 -9.00
N ARG A 563 19.88 12.18 -7.87
CA ARG A 563 21.09 11.40 -7.54
C ARG A 563 20.86 9.90 -7.55
N SER A 564 19.71 9.45 -7.06
CA SER A 564 19.36 8.02 -7.03
C SER A 564 18.94 7.48 -8.39
N ASN A 565 18.79 8.34 -9.40
CA ASN A 565 18.38 7.98 -10.74
C ASN A 565 19.56 8.05 -11.72
N GLN A 566 20.23 6.92 -11.90
CA GLN A 566 21.42 6.79 -12.75
C GLN A 566 21.17 7.16 -14.23
N VAL A 567 19.93 7.07 -14.71
CA VAL A 567 19.57 7.39 -16.09
C VAL A 567 19.32 8.90 -16.27
N MET A 568 18.93 9.61 -15.20
CA MET A 568 18.55 11.02 -15.29
C MET A 568 19.76 11.93 -15.56
N ILE A 569 20.88 11.72 -14.86
CA ILE A 569 22.05 12.61 -14.96
C ILE A 569 22.63 12.64 -16.40
N PRO A 570 22.93 11.50 -17.05
CA PRO A 570 23.44 11.53 -18.43
C PRO A 570 22.47 12.19 -19.41
N ARG A 571 21.16 11.96 -19.23
CA ARG A 571 20.13 12.56 -20.07
C ARG A 571 20.06 14.07 -19.89
N LEU A 572 20.08 14.54 -18.63
CA LEU A 572 20.09 15.96 -18.33
C LEU A 572 21.31 16.65 -18.95
N CYS A 573 22.51 16.05 -18.82
CA CYS A 573 23.71 16.55 -19.47
C CYS A 573 23.58 16.59 -21.00
N SER A 574 23.03 15.54 -21.63
CA SER A 574 22.80 15.51 -23.06
C SER A 574 21.82 16.60 -23.53
N VAL A 575 20.75 16.86 -22.76
CA VAL A 575 19.78 17.91 -23.09
C VAL A 575 20.43 19.28 -22.96
N LEU A 576 21.17 19.52 -21.88
CA LEU A 576 21.88 20.78 -21.66
C LEU A 576 22.95 21.07 -22.72
N GLN A 577 23.65 20.04 -23.20
CA GLN A 577 24.60 20.17 -24.31
C GLN A 577 23.94 20.57 -25.64
N GLN A 578 22.66 20.23 -25.82
CA GLN A 578 21.90 20.55 -27.02
C GLN A 578 21.16 21.89 -26.91
N ALA A 579 20.93 22.39 -25.69
CA ALA A 579 20.28 23.67 -25.44
C ALA A 579 21.17 24.83 -25.87
N ARG A 580 20.62 25.80 -26.60
CA ARG A 580 21.30 27.06 -26.92
C ARG A 580 21.40 27.90 -25.66
N LYS A 581 22.25 28.93 -25.67
CA LYS A 581 22.45 29.80 -24.50
C LYS A 581 21.16 30.52 -24.09
N GLU A 582 20.29 30.80 -25.05
CA GLU A 582 19.02 31.51 -24.82
C GLU A 582 17.89 30.56 -24.42
N ASP A 583 18.07 29.25 -24.57
CA ASP A 583 17.03 28.27 -24.29
C ASP A 583 16.91 28.03 -22.77
N ILE A 584 15.69 27.82 -22.30
CA ILE A 584 15.44 27.37 -20.93
C ILE A 584 15.30 25.87 -20.92
N VAL A 585 16.04 25.23 -20.01
CA VAL A 585 15.84 23.81 -19.71
C VAL A 585 14.87 23.70 -18.54
N VAL A 586 13.79 22.95 -18.77
CA VAL A 586 12.73 22.71 -17.79
C VAL A 586 12.80 21.26 -17.34
N VAL A 587 12.82 21.04 -16.03
CA VAL A 587 12.80 19.71 -15.42
C VAL A 587 11.54 19.56 -14.57
N GLY A 588 10.57 18.80 -15.06
CA GLY A 588 9.40 18.38 -14.28
C GLY A 588 9.72 17.15 -13.42
N ILE A 589 9.47 17.24 -12.11
CA ILE A 589 9.65 16.14 -11.16
C ILE A 589 8.27 15.67 -10.69
N PHE A 590 7.91 14.43 -11.00
CA PHE A 590 6.61 13.84 -10.67
C PHE A 590 6.77 12.78 -9.59
N PRO A 591 5.85 12.71 -8.61
CA PRO A 591 5.94 11.74 -7.53
C PRO A 591 5.83 10.32 -8.11
N ALA A 592 6.84 9.48 -7.86
CA ALA A 592 6.64 8.05 -8.05
C ALA A 592 5.82 7.46 -6.90
N THR A 593 5.67 6.15 -6.91
CA THR A 593 4.92 5.46 -5.86
C THR A 593 5.57 5.72 -4.47
N ARG A 594 4.84 6.40 -3.58
CA ARG A 594 5.23 6.84 -2.23
C ARG A 594 5.87 5.68 -1.43
N GLY A 595 6.94 5.97 -0.72
CA GLY A 595 7.76 4.94 -0.06
C GLY A 595 8.99 4.51 -0.86
N MET A 596 9.05 4.87 -2.15
CA MET A 596 10.29 4.96 -2.92
C MET A 596 10.67 6.43 -3.07
N LEU A 597 10.99 7.14 -1.98
CA LEU A 597 11.41 8.57 -2.03
C LEU A 597 12.63 8.80 -2.94
N GLN A 598 13.40 7.74 -3.21
CA GLN A 598 14.50 7.73 -4.18
C GLN A 598 14.04 7.54 -5.64
N LYS A 599 12.73 7.55 -5.91
CA LYS A 599 12.20 7.40 -7.26
C LYS A 599 11.22 8.53 -7.49
N ALA A 600 11.53 9.37 -8.45
CA ALA A 600 10.61 10.32 -9.06
C ALA A 600 10.65 10.06 -10.57
N TRP A 601 9.59 10.50 -11.27
CA TRP A 601 9.59 10.51 -12.72
C TRP A 601 9.98 11.88 -13.20
N PHE A 602 10.84 11.90 -14.21
CA PHE A 602 11.41 13.14 -14.72
C PHE A 602 10.92 13.37 -16.15
N VAL A 603 10.54 14.60 -16.42
CA VAL A 603 10.37 15.13 -17.77
C VAL A 603 11.40 16.23 -17.94
N VAL A 604 12.16 16.19 -19.03
CA VAL A 604 13.16 17.21 -19.35
C VAL A 604 12.81 17.79 -20.71
N GLU A 605 12.65 19.11 -20.76
CA GLU A 605 12.28 19.84 -21.96
C GLU A 605 13.19 21.03 -22.20
N ILE A 606 13.40 21.35 -23.48
CA ILE A 606 14.04 22.59 -23.90
C ILE A 606 12.95 23.49 -24.44
N LYS A 607 12.75 24.64 -23.81
CA LYS A 607 11.89 25.71 -24.33
C LYS A 607 12.76 26.65 -25.13
N GLU A 608 12.57 26.60 -26.45
CA GLU A 608 13.33 27.43 -27.38
C GLU A 608 12.91 28.90 -27.24
N TYR A 609 13.85 29.75 -26.85
CA TYR A 609 13.62 31.18 -26.84
C TYR A 609 13.68 31.72 -28.28
N GLN A 610 12.67 32.49 -28.67
CA GLN A 610 12.68 33.29 -29.88
C GLN A 610 12.46 34.75 -29.51
N GLU A 611 13.52 35.54 -29.66
CA GLU A 611 13.44 36.98 -29.47
C GLU A 611 12.73 37.60 -30.69
N ASP A 612 11.38 37.60 -30.68
CA ASP A 612 10.64 38.39 -31.66
C ASP A 612 10.67 39.87 -31.21
N THR A 613 11.19 40.72 -32.09
CA THR A 613 11.53 42.15 -31.89
C THR A 613 10.42 43.06 -31.32
N LYS A 614 9.21 42.53 -31.07
CA LYS A 614 8.06 43.28 -30.54
C LYS A 614 7.37 42.63 -29.35
N THR A 615 7.53 41.34 -29.10
CA THR A 615 6.90 40.63 -27.97
C THR A 615 7.77 39.46 -27.56
N ARG A 616 8.25 39.45 -26.31
CA ARG A 616 8.89 38.28 -25.69
C ARG A 616 7.84 37.19 -25.52
N LYS A 617 7.88 36.15 -26.34
CA LYS A 617 7.02 34.98 -26.22
C LYS A 617 7.79 33.72 -26.59
N TRP A 618 7.56 32.64 -25.86
CA TRP A 618 8.06 31.32 -26.23
C TRP A 618 7.59 30.86 -27.61
N ASN A 619 8.46 30.16 -28.34
CA ASN A 619 8.01 29.36 -29.46
C ASN A 619 7.19 28.17 -28.95
N MET A 620 5.96 27.99 -29.46
CA MET A 620 5.11 26.85 -29.09
C MET A 620 5.59 25.52 -29.68
N ASP A 621 6.46 25.57 -30.70
CA ASP A 621 7.11 24.39 -31.28
C ASP A 621 8.31 23.93 -30.42
N SER A 622 8.05 23.62 -29.15
CA SER A 622 9.06 23.07 -28.25
C SER A 622 9.47 21.66 -28.69
N ARG A 623 10.77 21.36 -28.64
CA ARG A 623 11.27 19.99 -28.80
C ARG A 623 11.11 19.27 -27.46
N SER A 624 10.03 18.51 -27.32
CA SER A 624 9.95 17.57 -26.20
C SER A 624 10.80 16.35 -26.51
N TRP A 625 11.81 16.12 -25.68
CA TRP A 625 12.56 14.88 -25.70
C TRP A 625 11.77 13.86 -24.91
N ASN A 626 10.66 13.40 -25.47
CA ASN A 626 9.90 12.28 -24.92
C ASN A 626 10.39 11.00 -25.58
N ALA A 627 11.33 10.31 -24.93
CA ALA A 627 11.80 9.03 -25.44
C ALA A 627 11.76 7.91 -24.39
N PRO A 628 11.32 6.69 -24.80
CA PRO A 628 11.33 5.45 -24.02
C PRO A 628 12.72 4.91 -23.65
N GLU A 629 13.80 5.68 -23.80
CA GLU A 629 15.19 5.30 -23.45
C GLU A 629 15.35 4.91 -21.97
N TYR A 630 14.38 5.28 -21.11
CA TYR A 630 14.25 4.72 -19.76
C TYR A 630 14.23 3.19 -19.76
N TYR A 631 13.65 2.57 -20.79
CA TYR A 631 13.63 1.11 -20.95
C TYR A 631 14.97 0.55 -21.44
N GLU A 632 15.77 1.32 -22.15
CA GLU A 632 17.03 0.87 -22.75
C GLU A 632 18.17 0.89 -21.72
N ASN A 633 18.27 1.92 -20.88
CA ASN A 633 19.44 2.12 -20.00
C ASN A 633 19.29 1.60 -18.55
N ALA A 634 18.10 1.19 -18.10
CA ALA A 634 17.92 0.66 -16.74
C ALA A 634 18.51 -0.78 -16.54
N GLY A 635 19.56 -1.17 -17.27
CA GLY A 635 19.98 -2.58 -17.34
C GLY A 635 21.45 -2.88 -17.63
N LEU A 636 22.37 -1.91 -17.57
CA LEU A 636 23.80 -2.21 -17.58
C LEU A 636 24.32 -2.22 -16.14
N ASP A 637 24.68 -3.42 -15.67
CA ASP A 637 25.35 -3.76 -14.40
C ASP A 637 24.57 -3.60 -13.09
N SER A 638 23.75 -4.62 -12.78
CA SER A 638 23.73 -5.15 -11.41
C SER A 638 24.04 -6.63 -11.46
N GLY A 639 25.33 -6.97 -11.29
CA GLY A 639 25.82 -8.33 -11.21
C GLY A 639 25.33 -9.03 -9.94
N TYR A 640 24.07 -9.48 -9.95
CA TYR A 640 23.55 -10.46 -9.00
C TYR A 640 23.01 -11.65 -9.80
N SER A 641 23.87 -12.65 -10.02
CA SER A 641 23.42 -13.95 -10.50
C SER A 641 22.71 -14.66 -9.35
N TRP A 642 21.39 -14.80 -9.43
CA TRP A 642 20.65 -15.79 -8.66
C TRP A 642 20.43 -16.99 -9.57
N VAL A 643 21.14 -18.09 -9.27
CA VAL A 643 20.86 -19.44 -9.78
C VAL A 643 19.96 -20.13 -8.79
#